data_AF-A0A934CVG2-F1
#
_entry.id   AF-A0A934CVG2-F1
#
_cell.length_a   1.000
_cell.length_b   1.000
_cell.length_c   1.000
_cell.angle_alpha   90.00
_cell.angle_beta   90.00
_cell.angle_gamma   90.00
#
_symmetry.space_group_name_H-M   'P 1'
#
loop_
_entity.id
_entity.type
_entity.pdbx_description
1 polymer ?
#
loop_
_entity_poly.entity_id
_entity_poly.type
_entity_poly.pdbx_seq_one_letter_code
_entity_poly.pdbx_strand_id
1 'polypeptide(L)'
;MSKIIASAAIKAAHTLVKRAEELLEKAIAEKGKDFVFEFPDTAFYLPMIYAMTAFPVKTLADMKVALSMTREMLHEEPEEKLWKPYLGEALDSGMATLFAEEIILALRYINGLEPVTDPETGYVYNGFITDTIQRNLGIQLVDGRMPGFAAIIGAAPDEDTAVKIVRELQEKNILIFLSGEARDRNGNLTNVTRQLLRKGVALGWETYIVPLGPDTEHTLYALDWAIRASLIFGGKKPGDYKEHLKYQKDRVFAFAVGLGEMDEIKWSTGAGAINMGFPAVCDTDVPVIHPTGVCTYEHVDKELDHNKIVQKAIEVRGLKVTVEKPPIPVSYGPAFEGERIRKEDMFLEFGGQRSPAFEWVRTRELHEIEDNKVIIVGTDVEERYKKGGVMPIAVVIDVAGRKMQKDFEAIIERKLHHNINEAQGLWHMGQRDIVWMRISNQAYKDGITLEHLGVIHSVMTHNRFKSIVDKVQATLYVDEKDVLALQDEARKVYKERDHRLAGLTDESVDTFYSCLLCQSFAPSHVCVISPERLGLCGAYNWLDTRAAFEIDPTGGNQPILKGEILDAAKGRWTGVDNYLKSNSAGKVDSLNLYTIMDNPMTSCGCFECIVAIIPEANGIMLVQRGHTGMTPAGMKFSTLAGTVGGGTQNPGFMGIGVNFITSRKFLYADGGIKRIVWMTKNLKERLGEDFKKRAEEEGVPDLLDKIADESVAEDSEKLMEFLANVGHPALEMEPMF
;
A
#
# COMPACT_ATOMS: atom_id res chain seq x y z
N MET A 1 -29.35 -25.05 18.29
CA MET A 1 -29.39 -23.70 17.70
C MET A 1 -30.15 -22.77 18.64
N SER A 2 -29.92 -21.45 18.58
CA SER A 2 -30.61 -20.46 19.43
C SER A 2 -31.91 -20.00 18.80
N LYS A 3 -33.04 -20.21 19.50
CA LYS A 3 -34.37 -19.85 18.99
C LYS A 3 -34.48 -18.34 18.84
N ILE A 4 -33.87 -17.62 19.79
CA ILE A 4 -33.82 -16.16 19.83
C ILE A 4 -33.17 -15.62 18.55
N ILE A 5 -32.02 -16.17 18.16
CA ILE A 5 -31.29 -15.71 16.97
C ILE A 5 -32.11 -15.97 15.70
N ALA A 6 -32.69 -17.16 15.56
CA ALA A 6 -33.44 -17.50 14.36
C ALA A 6 -34.76 -16.74 14.23
N SER A 7 -35.52 -16.59 15.33
CA SER A 7 -36.72 -15.74 15.34
C SER A 7 -36.37 -14.30 14.95
N ALA A 8 -35.32 -13.73 15.55
CA ALA A 8 -34.89 -12.37 15.23
C ALA A 8 -34.45 -12.22 13.76
N ALA A 9 -33.63 -13.14 13.26
CA ALA A 9 -33.15 -13.12 11.89
C ALA A 9 -34.29 -13.23 10.86
N ILE A 10 -35.22 -14.18 11.06
CA ILE A 10 -36.37 -14.40 10.17
C ILE A 10 -37.30 -13.19 10.20
N LYS A 11 -37.64 -12.68 11.38
CA LYS A 11 -38.53 -11.52 11.53
C LYS A 11 -37.97 -10.25 10.86
N ALA A 12 -36.68 -9.98 11.03
CA ALA A 12 -36.02 -8.86 10.36
C ALA A 12 -35.95 -9.07 8.84
N ALA A 13 -35.76 -10.29 8.35
CA ALA A 13 -35.77 -10.57 6.91
C ALA A 13 -37.12 -10.19 6.27
N HIS A 14 -38.24 -10.58 6.88
CA HIS A 14 -39.58 -10.14 6.44
C HIS A 14 -39.71 -8.62 6.44
N THR A 15 -39.21 -7.97 7.48
CA THR A 15 -39.25 -6.51 7.63
C THR A 15 -38.45 -5.80 6.54
N LEU A 16 -37.23 -6.26 6.26
CA LEU A 16 -36.35 -5.67 5.26
C LEU A 16 -36.84 -5.93 3.84
N VAL A 17 -37.35 -7.12 3.53
CA VAL A 17 -37.96 -7.42 2.22
C VAL A 17 -39.15 -6.52 1.96
N LYS A 18 -40.01 -6.32 2.96
CA LYS A 18 -41.14 -5.40 2.85
C LYS A 18 -40.68 -3.95 2.64
N ARG A 19 -39.66 -3.51 3.38
CA ARG A 19 -39.07 -2.17 3.21
C ARG A 19 -38.48 -1.98 1.82
N ALA A 20 -37.76 -2.98 1.30
CA ALA A 20 -37.22 -2.97 -0.06
C ALA A 20 -38.34 -2.86 -1.10
N GLU A 21 -39.45 -3.58 -0.92
CA GLU A 21 -40.65 -3.48 -1.77
C GLU A 21 -41.22 -2.05 -1.78
N GLU A 22 -41.46 -1.48 -0.60
CA GLU A 22 -42.07 -0.15 -0.46
C GLU A 22 -41.18 0.93 -1.09
N LEU A 23 -39.87 0.87 -0.87
CA LEU A 23 -38.90 1.79 -1.48
C LEU A 23 -38.81 1.61 -3.01
N LEU A 24 -38.84 0.37 -3.49
CA LEU A 24 -38.76 0.07 -4.92
C LEU A 24 -40.01 0.56 -5.66
N GLU A 25 -41.21 0.30 -5.12
CA GLU A 25 -42.46 0.78 -5.72
C GLU A 25 -42.50 2.31 -5.78
N LYS A 26 -42.01 2.99 -4.74
CA LYS A 26 -41.84 4.44 -4.75
C LYS A 26 -40.88 4.90 -5.84
N ALA A 27 -39.70 4.28 -5.95
CA ALA A 27 -38.71 4.64 -6.97
C ALA A 27 -39.23 4.38 -8.39
N ILE A 28 -39.97 3.29 -8.61
CA ILE A 28 -40.61 2.98 -9.89
C ILE A 28 -41.67 4.03 -10.24
N ALA A 29 -42.48 4.46 -9.27
CA ALA A 29 -43.48 5.49 -9.47
C ALA A 29 -42.86 6.85 -9.84
N GLU A 30 -41.71 7.18 -9.26
CA GLU A 30 -41.02 8.46 -9.48
C GLU A 30 -40.15 8.48 -10.75
N LYS A 31 -39.45 7.38 -11.06
CA LYS A 31 -38.41 7.34 -12.10
C LYS A 31 -38.75 6.45 -13.31
N GLY A 32 -39.78 5.61 -13.19
CA GLY A 32 -40.18 4.64 -14.22
C GLY A 32 -39.40 3.32 -14.12
N LYS A 33 -40.02 2.24 -14.61
CA LYS A 33 -39.49 0.86 -14.52
C LYS A 33 -38.17 0.64 -15.26
N ASP A 34 -37.96 1.36 -16.35
CA ASP A 34 -36.80 1.22 -17.22
C ASP A 34 -35.59 2.07 -16.77
N PHE A 35 -35.68 2.72 -15.60
CA PHE A 35 -34.56 3.46 -15.03
C PHE A 35 -33.37 2.52 -14.80
N VAL A 36 -32.24 2.82 -15.46
CA VAL A 36 -31.00 2.04 -15.37
C VAL A 36 -30.18 2.51 -14.18
N PHE A 37 -29.68 1.56 -13.38
CA PHE A 37 -28.80 1.82 -12.26
C PHE A 37 -27.61 0.86 -12.25
N GLU A 38 -26.45 1.39 -11.90
CA GLU A 38 -25.24 0.64 -11.62
C GLU A 38 -24.59 1.23 -10.37
N PHE A 39 -24.07 0.38 -9.48
CA PHE A 39 -23.23 0.85 -8.38
C PHE A 39 -21.96 1.52 -8.94
N PRO A 40 -21.33 2.44 -8.18
CA PRO A 40 -20.12 3.11 -8.63
C PRO A 40 -18.99 2.12 -8.95
N ASP A 41 -18.47 2.19 -10.19
CA ASP A 41 -17.27 1.47 -10.64
C ASP A 41 -17.31 -0.03 -10.29
N THR A 42 -18.36 -0.73 -10.74
CA THR A 42 -18.43 -2.20 -10.68
C THR A 42 -18.91 -2.82 -11.98
N ALA A 43 -18.31 -3.95 -12.35
CA ALA A 43 -18.72 -4.77 -13.49
C ALA A 43 -19.74 -5.86 -13.11
N PHE A 44 -20.16 -5.91 -11.84
CA PHE A 44 -20.92 -7.03 -11.28
C PHE A 44 -22.35 -6.67 -10.85
N TYR A 45 -22.93 -5.59 -11.41
CA TYR A 45 -24.32 -5.20 -11.18
C TYR A 45 -24.62 -4.95 -9.69
N LEU A 46 -25.64 -5.63 -9.14
CA LEU A 46 -25.81 -5.88 -7.71
C LEU A 46 -25.04 -7.18 -7.37
N PRO A 47 -23.81 -7.09 -6.82
CA PRO A 47 -22.89 -8.22 -6.81
C PRO A 47 -23.33 -9.44 -6.01
N MET A 48 -24.04 -9.27 -4.88
CA MET A 48 -24.53 -10.39 -4.07
C MET A 48 -25.59 -11.18 -4.83
N ILE A 49 -26.63 -10.49 -5.32
CA ILE A 49 -27.67 -11.11 -6.15
C ILE A 49 -27.05 -11.76 -7.38
N TYR A 50 -26.16 -11.07 -8.09
CA TYR A 50 -25.56 -11.58 -9.33
C TYR A 50 -24.71 -12.83 -9.10
N ALA A 51 -23.87 -12.84 -8.06
CA ALA A 51 -23.05 -14.01 -7.71
C ALA A 51 -23.91 -15.23 -7.39
N MET A 52 -24.99 -15.05 -6.63
CA MET A 52 -25.83 -16.15 -6.18
C MET A 52 -26.81 -16.67 -7.23
N THR A 53 -27.29 -15.82 -8.14
CA THR A 53 -28.41 -16.14 -9.05
C THR A 53 -28.06 -16.10 -10.54
N ALA A 54 -26.89 -15.56 -10.90
CA ALA A 54 -26.54 -15.18 -12.27
C ALA A 54 -27.45 -14.12 -12.90
N PHE A 55 -28.36 -13.50 -12.15
CA PHE A 55 -29.31 -12.53 -12.66
C PHE A 55 -28.70 -11.11 -12.65
N PRO A 56 -28.44 -10.49 -13.81
CA PRO A 56 -27.85 -9.16 -13.87
C PRO A 56 -28.93 -8.09 -13.66
N VAL A 57 -29.00 -7.52 -12.47
CA VAL A 57 -29.94 -6.44 -12.15
C VAL A 57 -29.46 -5.13 -12.76
N LYS A 58 -30.14 -4.62 -13.79
CA LYS A 58 -29.76 -3.38 -14.50
C LYS A 58 -30.76 -2.25 -14.31
N THR A 59 -32.02 -2.59 -14.10
CA THR A 59 -33.14 -1.64 -14.04
C THR A 59 -33.96 -1.80 -12.77
N LEU A 60 -34.82 -0.81 -12.47
CA LEU A 60 -35.81 -0.93 -11.40
C LEU A 60 -36.80 -2.09 -11.64
N ALA A 61 -37.10 -2.41 -12.90
CA ALA A 61 -37.88 -3.60 -13.25
C ALA A 61 -37.14 -4.89 -12.84
N ASP A 62 -35.84 -4.97 -13.09
CA ASP A 62 -35.01 -6.11 -12.70
C ASP A 62 -34.92 -6.24 -11.17
N MET A 63 -34.84 -5.12 -10.43
CA MET A 63 -34.89 -5.16 -8.95
C MET A 63 -36.18 -5.82 -8.44
N LYS A 64 -37.31 -5.65 -9.15
CA LYS A 64 -38.58 -6.30 -8.79
C LYS A 64 -38.54 -7.81 -9.01
N VAL A 65 -37.85 -8.26 -10.06
CA VAL A 65 -37.59 -9.68 -10.32
C VAL A 65 -36.66 -10.25 -9.24
N ALA A 66 -35.57 -9.56 -8.92
CA ALA A 66 -34.67 -9.95 -7.83
C ALA A 66 -35.42 -10.07 -6.49
N LEU A 67 -36.30 -9.10 -6.18
CA LEU A 67 -37.11 -9.14 -4.97
C LEU A 67 -38.08 -10.34 -4.92
N SER A 68 -38.57 -10.83 -6.06
CA SER A 68 -39.34 -12.08 -6.09
C SER A 68 -38.50 -13.30 -5.72
N MET A 69 -37.25 -13.38 -6.19
CA MET A 69 -36.29 -14.42 -5.78
C MET A 69 -36.00 -14.32 -4.27
N THR A 70 -35.89 -13.10 -3.74
CA THR A 70 -35.69 -12.86 -2.30
C THR A 70 -36.83 -13.42 -1.46
N ARG A 71 -38.08 -13.31 -1.91
CA ARG A 71 -39.25 -13.83 -1.16
C ARG A 71 -39.29 -15.35 -1.08
N GLU A 72 -38.77 -16.04 -2.08
CA GLU A 72 -38.73 -17.51 -2.09
C GLU A 72 -37.83 -18.08 -0.98
N MET A 73 -36.93 -17.26 -0.43
CA MET A 73 -36.03 -17.64 0.69
C MET A 73 -36.58 -17.28 2.07
N LEU A 74 -37.75 -16.63 2.17
CA LEU A 74 -38.35 -16.28 3.45
C LEU A 74 -39.05 -17.49 4.08
N HIS A 75 -38.80 -17.69 5.37
CA HIS A 75 -39.39 -18.78 6.15
C HIS A 75 -40.27 -18.25 7.29
N GLU A 76 -41.06 -19.14 7.92
CA GLU A 76 -41.86 -18.81 9.11
C GLU A 76 -41.00 -18.85 10.39
N GLU A 77 -41.37 -18.02 11.37
CA GLU A 77 -40.67 -18.01 12.67
C GLU A 77 -40.83 -19.36 13.41
N PRO A 78 -39.80 -19.80 14.17
CA PRO A 78 -39.88 -21.04 14.93
C PRO A 78 -41.03 -21.06 15.94
N GLU A 79 -41.81 -22.15 15.94
CA GLU A 79 -42.92 -22.36 16.87
C GLU A 79 -42.53 -22.30 18.35
N GLU A 80 -43.51 -21.99 19.22
CA GLU A 80 -43.26 -21.87 20.66
C GLU A 80 -42.92 -23.18 21.38
N LYS A 81 -43.58 -24.29 21.01
CA LYS A 81 -43.61 -25.51 21.83
C LYS A 81 -42.80 -26.69 21.27
N LEU A 82 -42.67 -26.81 19.95
CA LEU A 82 -41.97 -27.90 19.26
C LEU A 82 -41.15 -27.36 18.09
N TRP A 83 -40.01 -26.74 18.37
CA TRP A 83 -39.14 -26.21 17.31
C TRP A 83 -38.17 -27.27 16.79
N LYS A 84 -38.19 -27.50 15.46
CA LYS A 84 -37.22 -28.34 14.73
C LYS A 84 -35.92 -27.56 14.48
N PRO A 85 -34.81 -28.19 14.01
CA PRO A 85 -33.59 -27.44 13.70
C PRO A 85 -33.88 -26.44 12.57
N TYR A 86 -33.66 -25.14 12.82
CA TYR A 86 -34.00 -24.04 11.91
C TYR A 86 -32.76 -23.35 11.30
N LEU A 87 -31.60 -24.02 11.26
CA LEU A 87 -30.39 -23.39 10.74
C LEU A 87 -30.57 -23.02 9.27
N GLY A 88 -31.08 -23.95 8.46
CA GLY A 88 -31.29 -23.71 7.03
C GLY A 88 -32.23 -22.54 6.82
N GLU A 89 -33.37 -22.55 7.49
CA GLU A 89 -34.41 -21.53 7.40
C GLU A 89 -33.91 -20.13 7.83
N ALA A 90 -33.10 -20.08 8.90
CA ALA A 90 -32.48 -18.84 9.37
C ALA A 90 -31.39 -18.34 8.41
N LEU A 91 -30.61 -19.22 7.79
CA LEU A 91 -29.57 -18.85 6.81
C LEU A 91 -30.15 -18.44 5.46
N ASP A 92 -31.22 -19.10 5.00
CA ASP A 92 -31.99 -18.70 3.82
C ASP A 92 -32.60 -17.31 4.03
N SER A 93 -33.22 -17.09 5.19
CA SER A 93 -33.75 -15.77 5.57
C SER A 93 -32.65 -14.72 5.70
N GLY A 94 -31.46 -15.12 6.20
CA GLY A 94 -30.28 -14.26 6.22
C GLY A 94 -29.78 -13.88 4.83
N MET A 95 -29.81 -14.80 3.86
CA MET A 95 -29.50 -14.49 2.45
C MET A 95 -30.56 -13.58 1.83
N ALA A 96 -31.83 -13.79 2.17
CA ALA A 96 -32.92 -12.90 1.78
C ALA A 96 -32.70 -11.47 2.29
N THR A 97 -32.21 -11.34 3.53
CA THR A 97 -31.80 -10.06 4.10
C THR A 97 -30.70 -9.39 3.29
N LEU A 98 -29.63 -10.10 2.92
CA LEU A 98 -28.55 -9.50 2.12
C LEU A 98 -29.05 -8.99 0.76
N PHE A 99 -29.94 -9.74 0.09
CA PHE A 99 -30.53 -9.28 -1.18
C PHE A 99 -31.43 -8.06 -0.97
N ALA A 100 -32.21 -8.02 0.11
CA ALA A 100 -33.07 -6.90 0.43
C ALA A 100 -32.24 -5.64 0.77
N GLU A 101 -31.18 -5.78 1.57
CA GLU A 101 -30.23 -4.71 1.88
C GLU A 101 -29.57 -4.18 0.61
N GLU A 102 -29.17 -5.06 -0.32
CA GLU A 102 -28.54 -4.66 -1.59
C GLU A 102 -29.46 -3.78 -2.43
N ILE A 103 -30.73 -4.18 -2.53
CA ILE A 103 -31.76 -3.38 -3.21
C ILE A 103 -32.00 -2.07 -2.45
N ILE A 104 -32.08 -2.08 -1.12
CA ILE A 104 -32.29 -0.87 -0.31
C ILE A 104 -31.15 0.13 -0.51
N LEU A 105 -29.89 -0.32 -0.44
CA LEU A 105 -28.72 0.54 -0.60
C LEU A 105 -28.59 1.05 -2.04
N ALA A 106 -28.88 0.22 -3.05
CA ALA A 106 -28.98 0.67 -4.44
C ALA A 106 -30.03 1.78 -4.61
N LEU A 107 -31.22 1.62 -4.03
CA LEU A 107 -32.28 2.63 -4.05
C LEU A 107 -31.88 3.91 -3.32
N ARG A 108 -31.06 3.82 -2.27
CA ARG A 108 -30.50 4.99 -1.58
C ARG A 108 -29.49 5.74 -2.46
N TYR A 109 -28.62 5.04 -3.20
CA TYR A 109 -27.76 5.65 -4.23
C TYR A 109 -28.58 6.35 -5.31
N ILE A 110 -29.62 5.70 -5.83
CA ILE A 110 -30.53 6.27 -6.83
C ILE A 110 -31.13 7.60 -6.35
N ASN A 111 -31.35 7.75 -5.05
CA ASN A 111 -31.92 8.93 -4.43
C ASN A 111 -30.88 9.94 -3.90
N GLY A 112 -29.58 9.71 -4.16
CA GLY A 112 -28.50 10.60 -3.72
C GLY A 112 -28.30 10.62 -2.20
N LEU A 113 -28.68 9.53 -1.51
CA LEU A 113 -28.51 9.37 -0.07
C LEU A 113 -27.20 8.67 0.31
N GLU A 114 -26.45 8.20 -0.69
CA GLU A 114 -25.18 7.49 -0.55
C GLU A 114 -24.07 8.16 -1.39
N PRO A 115 -22.81 8.19 -0.91
CA PRO A 115 -22.40 7.81 0.44
C PRO A 115 -22.96 8.78 1.48
N VAL A 116 -23.24 8.26 2.68
CA VAL A 116 -23.75 9.08 3.79
C VAL A 116 -22.70 10.10 4.23
N THR A 117 -23.14 11.31 4.58
CA THR A 117 -22.34 12.28 5.33
C THR A 117 -22.83 12.31 6.77
N ASP A 118 -21.93 12.05 7.72
CA ASP A 118 -22.24 12.08 9.14
C ASP A 118 -22.64 13.50 9.59
N PRO A 119 -23.82 13.70 10.17
CA PRO A 119 -24.30 15.04 10.51
C PRO A 119 -23.57 15.66 11.71
N GLU A 120 -22.99 14.85 12.59
CA GLU A 120 -22.28 15.31 13.80
C GLU A 120 -20.83 15.70 13.47
N THR A 121 -20.16 14.86 12.68
CA THR A 121 -18.72 15.00 12.42
C THR A 121 -18.39 15.61 11.05
N GLY A 122 -19.36 15.67 10.13
CA GLY A 122 -19.15 16.07 8.74
C GLY A 122 -18.38 15.05 7.90
N TYR A 123 -18.09 13.86 8.46
CA TYR A 123 -17.34 12.81 7.79
C TYR A 123 -18.16 12.16 6.68
N VAL A 124 -17.59 12.05 5.48
CA VAL A 124 -18.22 11.33 4.36
C VAL A 124 -17.78 9.87 4.44
N TYR A 125 -18.73 8.96 4.65
CA TYR A 125 -18.46 7.53 4.68
C TYR A 125 -18.03 7.02 3.31
N ASN A 126 -17.41 5.84 3.26
CA ASN A 126 -16.97 5.26 1.98
C ASN A 126 -18.16 4.86 1.09
N GLY A 127 -19.22 4.32 1.70
CA GLY A 127 -20.29 3.68 0.94
C GLY A 127 -19.82 2.41 0.23
N PHE A 128 -20.41 2.14 -0.93
CA PHE A 128 -20.06 1.00 -1.79
C PHE A 128 -18.57 0.99 -2.16
N ILE A 129 -17.92 -0.15 -1.99
CA ILE A 129 -16.50 -0.32 -2.33
C ILE A 129 -16.38 -0.70 -3.80
N THR A 130 -15.60 0.05 -4.59
CA THR A 130 -15.52 -0.18 -6.05
C THR A 130 -14.64 -1.36 -6.45
N ASP A 131 -14.80 -1.83 -7.70
CA ASP A 131 -13.96 -2.91 -8.24
C ASP A 131 -12.50 -2.50 -8.39
N THR A 132 -12.21 -1.22 -8.63
CA THR A 132 -10.84 -0.71 -8.62
C THR A 132 -10.18 -0.94 -7.26
N ILE A 133 -10.87 -0.60 -6.17
CA ILE A 133 -10.37 -0.83 -4.80
C ILE A 133 -10.23 -2.33 -4.54
N GLN A 134 -11.22 -3.13 -4.95
CA GLN A 134 -11.17 -4.59 -4.85
C GLN A 134 -9.94 -5.19 -5.54
N ARG A 135 -9.55 -4.68 -6.72
CA ARG A 135 -8.38 -5.17 -7.46
C ARG A 135 -7.07 -4.77 -6.78
N ASN A 136 -7.00 -3.54 -6.29
CA ASN A 136 -5.80 -3.00 -5.64
C ASN A 136 -5.51 -3.68 -4.29
N LEU A 137 -6.53 -3.88 -3.45
CA LEU A 137 -6.37 -4.43 -2.09
C LEU A 137 -6.71 -5.92 -2.01
N GLY A 138 -7.64 -6.40 -2.83
CA GLY A 138 -8.04 -7.81 -2.82
C GLY A 138 -6.91 -8.75 -3.21
N ILE A 139 -5.90 -8.28 -3.95
CA ILE A 139 -4.69 -9.08 -4.20
C ILE A 139 -3.93 -9.39 -2.90
N GLN A 140 -3.94 -8.46 -1.92
CA GLN A 140 -3.29 -8.65 -0.63
C GLN A 140 -4.00 -9.73 0.22
N LEU A 141 -5.32 -9.93 0.03
CA LEU A 141 -6.02 -11.09 0.61
C LEU A 141 -5.55 -12.41 -0.01
N VAL A 142 -5.27 -12.40 -1.31
CA VAL A 142 -4.92 -13.60 -2.07
C VAL A 142 -3.47 -14.02 -1.83
N ASP A 143 -2.55 -13.06 -1.76
CA ASP A 143 -1.13 -13.31 -1.49
C ASP A 143 -0.78 -13.39 0.01
N GLY A 144 -1.73 -13.07 0.89
CA GLY A 144 -1.61 -13.23 2.34
C GLY A 144 -0.95 -12.05 3.06
N ARG A 145 -0.58 -10.97 2.37
CA ARG A 145 -0.10 -9.73 3.01
C ARG A 145 -1.17 -9.09 3.90
N MET A 146 -2.43 -9.24 3.52
CA MET A 146 -3.59 -8.89 4.32
C MET A 146 -4.28 -10.19 4.74
N PRO A 147 -4.08 -10.68 5.98
CA PRO A 147 -4.57 -11.99 6.40
C PRO A 147 -6.09 -12.15 6.34
N GLY A 148 -6.85 -11.06 6.38
CA GLY A 148 -8.31 -11.06 6.37
C GLY A 148 -8.88 -9.68 6.63
N PHE A 149 -10.19 -9.61 6.91
CA PHE A 149 -10.83 -8.38 7.35
C PHE A 149 -11.77 -8.60 8.54
N ALA A 150 -11.95 -7.57 9.36
CA ALA A 150 -12.88 -7.53 10.47
C ALA A 150 -13.98 -6.51 10.18
N ALA A 151 -15.25 -6.91 10.30
CA ALA A 151 -16.38 -5.99 10.31
C ALA A 151 -16.74 -5.66 11.76
N ILE A 152 -16.45 -4.43 12.20
CA ILE A 152 -16.88 -3.94 13.52
C ILE A 152 -18.23 -3.26 13.36
N ILE A 153 -19.23 -3.79 14.08
CA ILE A 153 -20.63 -3.38 13.94
C ILE A 153 -21.10 -2.81 15.28
N GLY A 154 -21.47 -1.52 15.30
CA GLY A 154 -21.97 -0.83 16.50
C GLY A 154 -20.96 0.09 17.16
N ALA A 155 -20.90 0.09 18.50
CA ALA A 155 -20.09 1.01 19.29
C ALA A 155 -19.44 0.32 20.49
N ALA A 156 -18.17 0.64 20.75
CA ALA A 156 -17.50 0.21 21.97
C ALA A 156 -18.07 0.95 23.20
N PRO A 157 -17.82 0.46 24.43
CA PRO A 157 -18.26 1.15 25.65
C PRO A 157 -17.72 2.58 25.78
N ASP A 158 -16.52 2.84 25.28
CA ASP A 158 -15.87 4.16 25.23
C ASP A 158 -14.84 4.24 24.10
N GLU A 159 -14.33 5.46 23.85
CA GLU A 159 -13.39 5.73 22.77
C GLU A 159 -12.03 5.04 22.96
N ASP A 160 -11.54 4.90 24.19
CA ASP A 160 -10.23 4.25 24.43
C ASP A 160 -10.29 2.76 24.11
N THR A 161 -11.41 2.11 24.43
CA THR A 161 -11.69 0.72 24.07
C THR A 161 -11.81 0.56 22.55
N ALA A 162 -12.50 1.47 21.87
CA ALA A 162 -12.60 1.48 20.41
C ALA A 162 -11.22 1.58 19.74
N VAL A 163 -10.39 2.54 20.18
CA VAL A 163 -9.03 2.71 19.67
C VAL A 163 -8.20 1.45 19.90
N LYS A 164 -8.29 0.84 21.09
CA LYS A 164 -7.54 -0.36 21.42
C LYS A 164 -7.87 -1.53 20.49
N ILE A 165 -9.15 -1.84 20.31
CA ILE A 165 -9.62 -2.94 19.43
C ILE A 165 -9.13 -2.72 18.00
N VAL A 166 -9.27 -1.50 17.49
CA VAL A 166 -8.88 -1.14 16.13
C VAL A 166 -7.37 -1.23 15.94
N ARG A 167 -6.57 -0.76 16.90
CA ARG A 167 -5.10 -0.84 16.84
C ARG A 167 -4.61 -2.29 16.89
N GLU A 168 -5.20 -3.13 17.73
CA GLU A 168 -4.84 -4.56 17.77
C GLU A 168 -5.11 -5.26 16.43
N LEU A 169 -6.21 -4.94 15.75
CA LEU A 169 -6.51 -5.45 14.41
C LEU A 169 -5.50 -4.95 13.37
N GLN A 170 -5.11 -3.67 13.42
CA GLN A 170 -4.09 -3.10 12.53
C GLN A 170 -2.70 -3.73 12.73
N GLU A 171 -2.28 -3.97 13.98
CA GLU A 171 -1.01 -4.66 14.30
C GLU A 171 -0.96 -6.08 13.74
N LYS A 172 -2.13 -6.68 13.50
CA LYS A 172 -2.31 -8.00 12.89
C LYS A 172 -2.52 -7.92 11.37
N ASN A 173 -2.37 -6.73 10.77
CA ASN A 173 -2.59 -6.42 9.35
C ASN A 173 -4.01 -6.75 8.85
N ILE A 174 -5.00 -6.74 9.74
CA ILE A 174 -6.38 -7.04 9.40
C ILE A 174 -7.05 -5.75 8.93
N LEU A 175 -7.68 -5.77 7.75
CA LEU A 175 -8.50 -4.66 7.25
C LEU A 175 -9.77 -4.50 8.09
N ILE A 176 -10.16 -3.28 8.40
CA ILE A 176 -11.25 -3.01 9.34
C ILE A 176 -12.34 -2.25 8.60
N PHE A 177 -13.54 -2.82 8.56
CA PHE A 177 -14.75 -2.15 8.11
C PHE A 177 -15.59 -1.74 9.31
N LEU A 178 -16.06 -0.50 9.33
CA LEU A 178 -16.88 0.05 10.41
C LEU A 178 -18.30 0.34 9.91
N SER A 179 -19.31 -0.17 10.62
CA SER A 179 -20.73 0.06 10.33
C SER A 179 -21.57 -0.01 11.61
N GLY A 180 -22.85 0.38 11.52
CA GLY A 180 -23.82 0.22 12.60
C GLY A 180 -23.64 1.15 13.80
N GLU A 181 -24.75 1.40 14.51
CA GLU A 181 -24.78 2.18 15.75
C GLU A 181 -25.14 1.29 16.95
N ALA A 182 -24.64 1.67 18.12
CA ALA A 182 -25.05 1.13 19.40
C ALA A 182 -24.94 2.20 20.49
N ARG A 183 -25.49 1.91 21.67
CA ARG A 183 -25.33 2.78 22.84
C ARG A 183 -23.99 2.52 23.51
N ASP A 184 -23.24 3.59 23.78
CA ASP A 184 -22.03 3.53 24.60
C ASP A 184 -22.36 3.29 26.10
N ARG A 185 -21.35 3.21 26.96
CA ARG A 185 -21.56 2.99 28.42
C ARG A 185 -22.36 4.10 29.10
N ASN A 186 -22.43 5.28 28.49
CA ASN A 186 -23.17 6.44 28.99
C ASN A 186 -24.60 6.50 28.41
N GLY A 187 -24.97 5.55 27.54
CA GLY A 187 -26.28 5.48 26.89
C GLY A 187 -26.40 6.31 25.61
N ASN A 188 -25.32 6.94 25.13
CA ASN A 188 -25.34 7.75 23.90
C ASN A 188 -25.36 6.86 22.67
N LEU A 189 -26.24 7.14 21.72
CA LEU A 189 -26.23 6.46 20.43
C LEU A 189 -25.03 6.97 19.61
N THR A 190 -24.11 6.08 19.28
CA THR A 190 -22.88 6.38 18.53
C THR A 190 -22.45 5.16 17.71
N ASN A 191 -21.32 5.28 17.02
CA ASN A 191 -20.61 4.17 16.37
C ASN A 191 -19.09 4.30 16.58
N VAL A 192 -18.35 3.25 16.23
CA VAL A 192 -16.88 3.24 16.33
C VAL A 192 -16.25 4.35 15.48
N THR A 193 -16.80 4.67 14.31
CA THR A 193 -16.29 5.76 13.45
C THR A 193 -16.24 7.10 14.20
N ARG A 194 -17.34 7.51 14.84
CA ARG A 194 -17.40 8.74 15.66
C ARG A 194 -16.48 8.68 16.87
N GLN A 195 -16.33 7.50 17.49
CA GLN A 195 -15.42 7.30 18.62
C GLN A 195 -13.95 7.52 18.22
N LEU A 196 -13.54 6.97 17.07
CA LEU A 196 -12.19 7.15 16.53
C LEU A 196 -11.91 8.60 16.10
N LEU A 197 -12.87 9.25 15.44
CA LEU A 197 -12.76 10.66 15.04
C LEU A 197 -12.58 11.58 16.25
N ARG A 198 -13.31 11.35 17.34
CA ARG A 198 -13.15 12.10 18.61
C ARG A 198 -11.75 11.96 19.22
N LYS A 199 -11.05 10.85 18.97
CA LYS A 199 -9.66 10.61 19.40
C LYS A 199 -8.62 11.05 18.37
N GLY A 200 -9.02 11.63 17.24
CA GLY A 200 -8.11 12.07 16.18
C GLY A 200 -7.42 10.93 15.44
N VAL A 201 -8.01 9.73 15.43
CA VAL A 201 -7.46 8.58 14.68
C VAL A 201 -7.71 8.78 13.19
N ALA A 202 -6.66 8.68 12.38
CA ALA A 202 -6.76 8.74 10.93
C ALA A 202 -7.50 7.52 10.37
N LEU A 203 -8.52 7.79 9.54
CA LEU A 203 -9.36 6.79 8.88
C LEU A 203 -9.10 6.79 7.37
N GLY A 204 -9.32 5.66 6.72
CA GLY A 204 -9.22 5.48 5.28
C GLY A 204 -8.49 4.19 4.89
N TRP A 205 -8.37 3.99 3.59
CA TRP A 205 -7.72 2.82 2.99
C TRP A 205 -6.25 2.71 3.38
N GLU A 206 -5.51 3.83 3.47
CA GLU A 206 -4.10 3.84 3.86
C GLU A 206 -3.87 3.38 5.30
N THR A 207 -4.85 3.57 6.18
CA THR A 207 -4.77 3.14 7.59
C THR A 207 -5.49 1.82 7.83
N TYR A 208 -6.07 1.18 6.81
CA TYR A 208 -6.89 -0.03 6.94
C TYR A 208 -8.14 0.14 7.83
N ILE A 209 -8.60 1.37 8.08
CA ILE A 209 -9.81 1.64 8.87
C ILE A 209 -10.82 2.31 7.97
N VAL A 210 -11.82 1.57 7.49
CA VAL A 210 -12.73 2.01 6.44
C VAL A 210 -14.17 2.07 6.95
N PRO A 211 -14.69 3.27 7.25
CA PRO A 211 -16.10 3.46 7.60
C PRO A 211 -17.01 3.28 6.38
N LEU A 212 -17.95 2.35 6.45
CA LEU A 212 -18.86 2.03 5.35
C LEU A 212 -20.14 2.86 5.40
N GLY A 213 -20.68 3.09 6.58
CA GLY A 213 -21.86 3.90 6.83
C GLY A 213 -22.34 3.81 8.28
N PRO A 214 -23.29 4.64 8.70
CA PRO A 214 -23.73 4.67 10.09
C PRO A 214 -24.64 3.48 10.45
N ASP A 215 -25.48 3.01 9.54
CA ASP A 215 -26.47 1.97 9.82
C ASP A 215 -25.91 0.56 9.65
N THR A 216 -26.55 -0.44 10.28
CA THR A 216 -26.15 -1.86 10.20
C THR A 216 -26.16 -2.39 8.77
N GLU A 217 -27.12 -1.96 7.95
CA GLU A 217 -27.26 -2.37 6.55
C GLU A 217 -26.00 -2.07 5.72
N HIS A 218 -25.21 -1.03 6.07
CA HIS A 218 -23.96 -0.71 5.37
C HIS A 218 -22.87 -1.79 5.54
N THR A 219 -23.04 -2.72 6.47
CA THR A 219 -22.21 -3.93 6.58
C THR A 219 -22.25 -4.74 5.28
N LEU A 220 -23.34 -4.66 4.52
CA LEU A 220 -23.46 -5.31 3.22
C LEU A 220 -22.32 -4.92 2.28
N TYR A 221 -21.85 -3.68 2.27
CA TYR A 221 -20.76 -3.29 1.36
C TYR A 221 -19.48 -4.11 1.57
N ALA A 222 -19.19 -4.55 2.81
CA ALA A 222 -18.09 -5.48 3.08
C ALA A 222 -18.37 -6.89 2.54
N LEU A 223 -19.63 -7.34 2.60
CA LEU A 223 -20.06 -8.64 2.07
C LEU A 223 -20.09 -8.64 0.53
N ASP A 224 -20.50 -7.55 -0.11
CA ASP A 224 -20.44 -7.35 -1.56
C ASP A 224 -18.99 -7.33 -2.05
N TRP A 225 -18.10 -6.70 -1.28
CA TRP A 225 -16.66 -6.73 -1.54
C TRP A 225 -16.12 -8.16 -1.43
N ALA A 226 -16.45 -8.87 -0.35
CA ALA A 226 -16.06 -10.27 -0.18
C ALA A 226 -16.56 -11.16 -1.33
N ILE A 227 -17.84 -11.10 -1.69
CA ILE A 227 -18.42 -11.95 -2.73
C ILE A 227 -17.78 -11.69 -4.11
N ARG A 228 -17.48 -10.43 -4.43
CA ARG A 228 -16.77 -10.07 -5.67
C ARG A 228 -15.36 -10.64 -5.75
N ALA A 229 -14.68 -10.87 -4.64
CA ALA A 229 -13.38 -11.54 -4.65
C ALA A 229 -13.46 -12.94 -5.32
N SER A 230 -14.57 -13.66 -5.14
CA SER A 230 -14.77 -14.97 -5.80
C SER A 230 -15.05 -14.86 -7.30
N LEU A 231 -15.70 -13.78 -7.74
CA LEU A 231 -15.94 -13.48 -9.16
C LEU A 231 -14.64 -13.05 -9.86
N ILE A 232 -13.87 -12.16 -9.23
CA ILE A 232 -12.68 -11.54 -9.82
C ILE A 232 -11.46 -12.46 -9.75
N PHE A 233 -11.13 -12.97 -8.56
CA PHE A 233 -9.91 -13.74 -8.33
C PHE A 233 -10.19 -15.24 -8.34
N GLY A 234 -11.34 -15.65 -7.81
CA GLY A 234 -11.76 -17.05 -7.81
C GLY A 234 -12.23 -17.57 -9.16
N GLY A 235 -12.53 -16.68 -10.11
CA GLY A 235 -13.05 -17.02 -11.44
C GLY A 235 -14.35 -17.84 -11.38
N LYS A 236 -15.12 -17.72 -10.29
CA LYS A 236 -16.35 -18.49 -10.09
C LYS A 236 -17.44 -17.97 -11.00
N LYS A 237 -18.25 -18.89 -11.55
CA LYS A 237 -19.31 -18.55 -12.49
C LYS A 237 -20.50 -17.99 -11.70
N PRO A 238 -21.06 -16.83 -12.12
CA PRO A 238 -22.30 -16.32 -11.54
C PRO A 238 -23.38 -17.40 -11.51
N GLY A 239 -24.14 -17.49 -10.42
CA GLY A 239 -25.20 -18.50 -10.20
C GLY A 239 -24.70 -19.82 -9.61
N ASP A 240 -23.40 -20.08 -9.59
CA ASP A 240 -22.82 -21.23 -8.88
C ASP A 240 -22.64 -20.89 -7.39
N TYR A 241 -23.77 -20.67 -6.70
CA TYR A 241 -23.79 -20.19 -5.32
C TYR A 241 -22.96 -21.08 -4.39
N LYS A 242 -22.89 -22.39 -4.63
CA LYS A 242 -22.10 -23.32 -3.82
C LYS A 242 -20.62 -23.03 -3.90
N GLU A 243 -20.09 -22.83 -5.11
CA GLU A 243 -18.68 -22.51 -5.31
C GLU A 243 -18.34 -21.12 -4.81
N HIS A 244 -19.27 -20.16 -4.91
CA HIS A 244 -19.12 -18.83 -4.33
C HIS A 244 -19.02 -18.88 -2.81
N LEU A 245 -19.99 -19.48 -2.11
CA LEU A 245 -19.99 -19.59 -0.65
C LEU A 245 -18.79 -20.41 -0.13
N LYS A 246 -18.42 -21.48 -0.84
CA LYS A 246 -17.21 -22.25 -0.53
C LYS A 246 -15.94 -21.40 -0.66
N TYR A 247 -15.83 -20.57 -1.70
CA TYR A 247 -14.71 -19.66 -1.86
C TYR A 247 -14.62 -18.67 -0.70
N GLN A 248 -15.75 -18.07 -0.30
CA GLN A 248 -15.79 -17.14 0.84
C GLN A 248 -15.27 -17.80 2.12
N LYS A 249 -15.81 -18.97 2.45
CA LYS A 249 -15.39 -19.76 3.61
C LYS A 249 -13.89 -20.10 3.59
N ASP A 250 -13.37 -20.56 2.44
CA ASP A 250 -12.04 -21.14 2.36
C ASP A 250 -10.92 -20.12 2.08
N ARG A 251 -11.26 -18.97 1.47
CA ARG A 251 -10.27 -18.00 0.96
C ARG A 251 -10.40 -16.60 1.53
N VAL A 252 -11.57 -16.20 2.02
CA VAL A 252 -11.78 -14.85 2.58
C VAL A 252 -11.89 -14.96 4.09
N PHE A 253 -10.81 -14.67 4.81
CA PHE A 253 -10.79 -14.75 6.27
C PHE A 253 -11.48 -13.54 6.93
N ALA A 254 -12.79 -13.43 6.74
CA ALA A 254 -13.61 -12.39 7.33
C ALA A 254 -14.29 -12.84 8.63
N PHE A 255 -14.43 -11.94 9.59
CA PHE A 255 -15.20 -12.14 10.82
C PHE A 255 -15.82 -10.82 11.29
N ALA A 256 -16.87 -10.92 12.11
CA ALA A 256 -17.54 -9.77 12.69
C ALA A 256 -17.20 -9.60 14.18
N VAL A 257 -17.06 -8.35 14.62
CA VAL A 257 -16.97 -7.96 16.02
C VAL A 257 -18.19 -7.08 16.32
N GLY A 258 -19.20 -7.67 16.96
CA GLY A 258 -20.43 -6.96 17.34
C GLY A 258 -20.23 -6.24 18.67
N LEU A 259 -20.28 -4.91 18.66
CA LEU A 259 -20.07 -4.07 19.85
C LEU A 259 -21.37 -3.37 20.26
N GLY A 260 -21.78 -3.59 21.50
CA GLY A 260 -23.00 -3.08 22.09
C GLY A 260 -24.23 -3.96 21.84
N GLU A 261 -25.41 -3.38 22.01
CA GLU A 261 -26.68 -4.09 21.93
C GLU A 261 -26.97 -4.65 20.52
N MET A 262 -27.40 -5.92 20.49
CA MET A 262 -27.77 -6.63 19.26
C MET A 262 -29.27 -6.48 18.96
N ASP A 263 -29.59 -5.82 17.86
CA ASP A 263 -30.95 -5.67 17.33
C ASP A 263 -31.29 -6.72 16.26
N GLU A 264 -32.57 -6.77 15.84
CA GLU A 264 -33.06 -7.75 14.86
C GLU A 264 -32.35 -7.65 13.50
N ILE A 265 -31.96 -6.44 13.07
CA ILE A 265 -31.24 -6.24 11.79
C ILE A 265 -29.83 -6.83 11.91
N LYS A 266 -29.09 -6.52 12.99
CA LYS A 266 -27.76 -7.12 13.25
C LYS A 266 -27.81 -8.65 13.24
N TRP A 267 -28.84 -9.25 13.84
CA TRP A 267 -29.02 -10.71 13.81
C TRP A 267 -29.26 -11.24 12.39
N SER A 268 -30.06 -10.55 11.60
CA SER A 268 -30.41 -10.98 10.24
C SER A 268 -29.27 -10.83 9.24
N THR A 269 -28.59 -9.67 9.24
CA THR A 269 -27.37 -9.45 8.43
C THR A 269 -26.29 -10.46 8.83
N GLY A 270 -26.12 -10.71 10.14
CA GLY A 270 -25.20 -11.72 10.66
C GLY A 270 -25.53 -13.15 10.19
N ALA A 271 -26.82 -13.52 10.10
CA ALA A 271 -27.22 -14.81 9.55
C ALA A 271 -26.82 -14.95 8.07
N GLY A 272 -26.92 -13.88 7.28
CA GLY A 272 -26.40 -13.82 5.91
C GLY A 272 -24.89 -14.01 5.84
N ALA A 273 -24.13 -13.31 6.69
CA ALA A 273 -22.68 -13.44 6.78
C ALA A 273 -22.23 -14.85 7.20
N ILE A 274 -22.97 -15.51 8.11
CA ILE A 274 -22.72 -16.90 8.48
C ILE A 274 -22.88 -17.81 7.27
N ASN A 275 -23.83 -17.56 6.37
CA ASN A 275 -24.01 -18.34 5.14
C ASN A 275 -22.75 -18.30 4.24
N MET A 276 -22.01 -17.17 4.29
CA MET A 276 -20.71 -17.00 3.61
C MET A 276 -19.53 -17.61 4.38
N GLY A 277 -19.77 -18.19 5.55
CA GLY A 277 -18.75 -18.80 6.42
C GLY A 277 -18.06 -17.82 7.37
N PHE A 278 -18.64 -16.65 7.60
CA PHE A 278 -18.07 -15.60 8.45
C PHE A 278 -18.69 -15.64 9.85
N PRO A 279 -17.91 -15.88 10.91
CA PRO A 279 -18.41 -15.93 12.27
C PRO A 279 -18.49 -14.53 12.90
N ALA A 280 -19.21 -14.43 14.01
CA ALA A 280 -19.31 -13.21 14.82
C ALA A 280 -18.91 -13.47 16.28
N VAL A 281 -18.19 -12.51 16.87
CA VAL A 281 -17.95 -12.44 18.31
C VAL A 281 -18.55 -11.14 18.85
N CYS A 282 -19.43 -11.26 19.85
CA CYS A 282 -20.12 -10.12 20.45
C CYS A 282 -19.55 -9.79 21.84
N ASP A 283 -19.58 -8.50 22.22
CA ASP A 283 -19.17 -8.03 23.55
C ASP A 283 -20.31 -7.96 24.59
N THR A 284 -21.50 -8.41 24.20
CA THR A 284 -22.69 -8.49 25.07
C THR A 284 -23.11 -9.93 25.35
N ASP A 285 -23.96 -10.11 26.36
CA ASP A 285 -24.47 -11.43 26.74
C ASP A 285 -25.49 -11.95 25.72
N VAL A 286 -24.98 -12.54 24.64
CA VAL A 286 -25.77 -13.09 23.54
C VAL A 286 -25.86 -14.63 23.60
N PRO A 287 -26.86 -15.23 22.94
CA PRO A 287 -26.86 -16.66 22.68
C PRO A 287 -25.71 -17.06 21.75
N VAL A 288 -25.13 -18.24 21.96
CA VAL A 288 -24.01 -18.77 21.15
C VAL A 288 -24.47 -19.86 20.18
N ILE A 289 -23.76 -19.99 19.07
CA ILE A 289 -23.96 -21.03 18.05
C ILE A 289 -22.62 -21.74 17.81
N HIS A 290 -22.34 -22.75 18.64
CA HIS A 290 -21.13 -23.58 18.52
C HIS A 290 -21.12 -24.65 17.43
N PRO A 291 -22.24 -25.13 16.86
CA PRO A 291 -22.18 -26.08 15.75
C PRO A 291 -21.26 -25.58 14.64
N THR A 292 -20.40 -26.47 14.14
CA THR A 292 -19.47 -26.20 13.04
C THR A 292 -20.04 -26.72 11.72
N GLY A 293 -19.50 -26.26 10.59
CA GLY A 293 -19.84 -26.80 9.27
C GLY A 293 -20.07 -25.71 8.22
N VAL A 294 -20.74 -24.62 8.59
CA VAL A 294 -20.86 -23.44 7.71
C VAL A 294 -19.64 -22.54 7.95
N CYS A 295 -19.42 -22.07 9.18
CA CYS A 295 -18.13 -21.48 9.58
C CYS A 295 -17.09 -22.58 9.89
N THR A 296 -15.83 -22.16 10.04
CA THR A 296 -14.71 -23.05 10.40
C THR A 296 -14.90 -23.68 11.78
N TYR A 297 -15.20 -22.84 12.78
CA TYR A 297 -15.50 -23.26 14.15
C TYR A 297 -16.89 -22.75 14.54
N GLU A 298 -17.03 -21.97 15.60
CA GLU A 298 -18.30 -21.41 16.07
C GLU A 298 -18.85 -20.38 15.07
N HIS A 299 -20.17 -20.32 14.90
CA HIS A 299 -20.82 -19.32 14.05
C HIS A 299 -21.02 -18.00 14.81
N VAL A 300 -21.40 -18.09 16.09
CA VAL A 300 -21.60 -16.96 17.00
C VAL A 300 -21.03 -17.33 18.35
N ASP A 301 -20.16 -16.48 18.89
CA ASP A 301 -19.64 -16.59 20.25
C ASP A 301 -19.64 -15.20 20.93
N LYS A 302 -19.24 -15.14 22.19
CA LYS A 302 -19.13 -13.89 22.95
C LYS A 302 -17.83 -13.81 23.74
N GLU A 303 -17.33 -12.59 23.91
CA GLU A 303 -16.19 -12.28 24.76
C GLU A 303 -16.43 -10.92 25.41
N LEU A 304 -16.64 -10.91 26.72
CA LEU A 304 -16.99 -9.71 27.48
C LEU A 304 -15.74 -8.91 27.87
N ASP A 305 -14.56 -9.50 27.76
CA ASP A 305 -13.28 -8.82 27.96
C ASP A 305 -12.78 -8.25 26.63
N HIS A 306 -12.93 -6.93 26.42
CA HIS A 306 -12.49 -6.25 25.20
C HIS A 306 -10.99 -6.39 24.91
N ASN A 307 -10.17 -6.82 25.88
CA ASN A 307 -8.75 -7.11 25.67
C ASN A 307 -8.51 -8.46 24.97
N LYS A 308 -9.54 -9.31 24.86
CA LYS A 308 -9.47 -10.66 24.28
C LYS A 308 -10.37 -10.83 23.08
N ILE A 309 -11.31 -9.91 22.85
CA ILE A 309 -12.32 -10.05 21.79
C ILE A 309 -11.72 -10.22 20.40
N VAL A 310 -10.65 -9.48 20.07
CA VAL A 310 -9.95 -9.58 18.78
C VAL A 310 -9.29 -10.95 18.63
N GLN A 311 -8.52 -11.35 19.64
CA GLN A 311 -7.87 -12.66 19.65
C GLN A 311 -8.88 -13.81 19.53
N LYS A 312 -9.99 -13.74 20.27
CA LYS A 312 -11.09 -14.70 20.20
C LYS A 312 -11.73 -14.74 18.82
N ALA A 313 -11.99 -13.60 18.19
CA ALA A 313 -12.58 -13.53 16.85
C ALA A 313 -11.66 -14.15 15.77
N ILE A 314 -10.35 -13.93 15.88
CA ILE A 314 -9.33 -14.55 15.02
C ILE A 314 -9.32 -16.07 15.19
N GLU A 315 -9.37 -16.55 16.43
CA GLU A 315 -9.42 -17.98 16.75
C GLU A 315 -10.67 -18.65 16.19
N VAL A 316 -11.86 -18.07 16.42
CA VAL A 316 -13.15 -18.57 15.92
C VAL A 316 -13.18 -18.59 14.39
N ARG A 317 -12.54 -17.61 13.72
CA ARG A 317 -12.40 -17.63 12.26
C ARG A 317 -11.46 -18.74 11.76
N GLY A 318 -10.56 -19.20 12.61
CA GLY A 318 -9.46 -20.09 12.26
C GLY A 318 -8.35 -19.39 11.49
N LEU A 319 -8.23 -18.07 11.67
CA LEU A 319 -7.17 -17.28 11.06
C LEU A 319 -5.88 -17.47 11.86
N LYS A 320 -4.81 -17.90 11.19
CA LYS A 320 -3.48 -18.02 11.80
C LYS A 320 -2.68 -16.75 11.48
N VAL A 321 -2.79 -15.75 12.34
CA VAL A 321 -1.94 -14.55 12.22
C VAL A 321 -0.58 -14.85 12.84
N THR A 322 0.47 -14.79 12.04
CA THR A 322 1.85 -14.76 12.55
C THR A 322 2.23 -13.30 12.68
N VAL A 323 2.14 -12.73 13.88
CA VAL A 323 2.58 -11.36 14.12
C VAL A 323 4.09 -11.38 14.27
N GLU A 324 4.81 -11.19 13.17
CA GLU A 324 6.26 -10.98 13.16
C GLU A 324 6.53 -9.51 13.60
N LYS A 325 6.37 -9.21 14.91
CA LYS A 325 6.60 -7.87 15.48
C LYS A 325 7.93 -7.81 16.25
N PRO A 326 8.78 -6.79 16.05
CA PRO A 326 9.96 -6.59 16.88
C PRO A 326 9.55 -6.15 18.30
N PRO A 327 10.31 -6.53 19.34
CA PRO A 327 10.02 -6.13 20.72
C PRO A 327 10.35 -4.64 20.96
N ILE A 328 9.42 -3.78 20.57
CA ILE A 328 9.51 -2.31 20.68
C ILE A 328 8.25 -1.73 21.36
N PRO A 329 8.33 -0.53 21.96
CA PRO A 329 7.23 0.03 22.75
C PRO A 329 6.13 0.72 21.93
N VAL A 330 6.23 0.72 20.59
CA VAL A 330 5.23 1.30 19.68
C VAL A 330 4.55 0.21 18.83
N SER A 331 3.45 0.58 18.18
CA SER A 331 2.79 -0.28 17.20
C SER A 331 3.70 -0.53 15.99
N TYR A 332 3.61 -1.72 15.39
CA TYR A 332 4.42 -2.10 14.24
C TYR A 332 3.56 -2.80 13.18
N GLY A 333 3.68 -2.39 11.92
CA GLY A 333 3.03 -2.99 10.76
C GLY A 333 3.01 -2.07 9.52
N PRO A 334 2.72 -2.61 8.32
CA PRO A 334 2.64 -1.87 7.05
C PRO A 334 1.72 -0.64 7.06
N ALA A 335 0.69 -0.63 7.89
CA ALA A 335 -0.23 0.51 8.03
C ALA A 335 0.44 1.80 8.52
N PHE A 336 1.65 1.72 9.11
CA PHE A 336 2.40 2.88 9.58
C PHE A 336 3.42 3.39 8.55
N GLU A 337 3.69 2.65 7.46
CA GLU A 337 4.77 2.96 6.50
C GLU A 337 4.64 4.36 5.86
N GLY A 338 3.40 4.82 5.67
CA GLY A 338 3.08 6.11 5.05
C GLY A 338 3.10 7.33 5.98
N GLU A 339 3.43 7.16 7.27
CA GLU A 339 3.42 8.25 8.25
C GLU A 339 4.42 9.36 7.86
N ARG A 340 4.04 10.63 8.05
CA ARG A 340 4.91 11.79 7.78
C ARG A 340 5.21 12.53 9.07
N ILE A 341 6.48 12.58 9.47
CA ILE A 341 6.94 13.34 10.63
C ILE A 341 7.35 14.75 10.18
N ARG A 342 6.55 15.76 10.57
CA ARG A 342 6.86 17.17 10.30
C ARG A 342 7.88 17.71 11.31
N LYS A 343 8.43 18.91 11.03
CA LYS A 343 9.52 19.49 11.83
C LYS A 343 9.09 19.77 13.27
N GLU A 344 7.84 20.18 13.46
CA GLU A 344 7.21 20.46 14.75
C GLU A 344 7.03 19.21 15.62
N ASP A 345 6.83 18.05 14.99
CA ASP A 345 6.60 16.76 15.66
C ASP A 345 7.88 15.94 15.80
N MET A 346 9.03 16.47 15.35
CA MET A 346 10.31 15.77 15.28
C MET A 346 11.08 15.90 16.60
N PHE A 347 11.46 14.76 17.18
CA PHE A 347 12.34 14.68 18.34
C PHE A 347 13.81 14.63 17.91
N LEU A 348 14.15 13.71 17.00
CA LEU A 348 15.52 13.46 16.55
C LEU A 348 15.54 13.20 15.04
N GLU A 349 16.60 13.68 14.38
CA GLU A 349 16.83 13.55 12.94
C GLU A 349 18.24 13.06 12.65
N PHE A 350 18.36 12.16 11.68
CA PHE A 350 19.63 11.65 11.18
C PHE A 350 19.72 11.83 9.68
N GLY A 351 20.91 12.14 9.16
CA GLY A 351 21.14 12.18 7.73
C GLY A 351 20.56 13.40 7.03
N GLY A 352 20.08 13.19 5.80
CA GLY A 352 19.69 14.28 4.90
C GLY A 352 20.88 15.19 4.60
N GLN A 353 20.70 16.51 4.70
CA GLN A 353 21.79 17.49 4.55
C GLN A 353 22.33 18.02 5.88
N ARG A 354 21.91 17.44 7.01
CA ARG A 354 22.19 18.01 8.35
C ARG A 354 23.23 17.25 9.13
N SER A 355 23.41 15.96 8.86
CA SER A 355 24.44 15.12 9.47
C SER A 355 24.83 13.99 8.51
N PRO A 356 26.04 13.43 8.63
CA PRO A 356 26.39 12.20 7.95
C PRO A 356 25.50 11.04 8.38
N ALA A 357 24.92 10.33 7.42
CA ALA A 357 24.26 9.06 7.68
C ALA A 357 24.38 8.08 6.52
N PHE A 358 24.48 6.80 6.83
CA PHE A 358 24.40 5.73 5.84
C PHE A 358 23.86 4.44 6.45
N GLU A 359 23.34 3.56 5.61
CA GLU A 359 22.98 2.19 5.94
C GLU A 359 23.75 1.22 5.05
N TRP A 360 24.22 0.10 5.61
CA TRP A 360 25.07 -0.86 4.91
C TRP A 360 24.83 -2.30 5.39
N VAL A 361 24.47 -3.19 4.48
CA VAL A 361 24.38 -4.63 4.75
C VAL A 361 25.66 -5.34 4.32
N ARG A 362 26.14 -6.24 5.18
CA ARG A 362 27.35 -7.05 4.95
C ARG A 362 27.12 -8.51 5.22
N THR A 363 27.59 -9.37 4.32
CA THR A 363 27.66 -10.81 4.57
C THR A 363 28.83 -11.13 5.50
N ARG A 364 28.58 -11.93 6.54
CA ARG A 364 29.56 -12.43 7.50
C ARG A 364 29.50 -13.95 7.61
N GLU A 365 30.56 -14.54 8.16
CA GLU A 365 30.57 -15.95 8.53
C GLU A 365 29.72 -16.20 9.78
N LEU A 366 29.09 -17.37 9.88
CA LEU A 366 28.17 -17.72 10.97
C LEU A 366 28.80 -17.61 12.38
N HIS A 367 30.12 -17.69 12.50
CA HIS A 367 30.84 -17.61 13.76
C HIS A 367 31.30 -16.18 14.11
N GLU A 368 31.24 -15.24 13.17
CA GLU A 368 31.66 -13.85 13.38
C GLU A 368 30.56 -13.01 14.05
N ILE A 369 29.30 -13.44 13.97
CA ILE A 369 28.16 -12.71 14.48
C ILE A 369 27.27 -13.53 15.41
N GLU A 370 26.60 -12.80 16.30
CA GLU A 370 25.61 -13.32 17.23
C GLU A 370 24.22 -12.89 16.77
N ASP A 371 23.29 -13.85 16.74
CA ASP A 371 21.94 -13.59 16.24
C ASP A 371 21.16 -12.65 17.17
N ASN A 372 20.35 -11.76 16.59
CA ASN A 372 19.57 -10.72 17.28
C ASN A 372 20.39 -9.74 18.13
N LYS A 373 21.71 -9.70 17.98
CA LYS A 373 22.56 -8.78 18.74
C LYS A 373 22.47 -7.36 18.21
N VAL A 374 22.33 -6.41 19.13
CA VAL A 374 22.38 -4.98 18.85
C VAL A 374 23.57 -4.37 19.57
N ILE A 375 24.36 -3.58 18.85
CA ILE A 375 25.53 -2.87 19.39
C ILE A 375 25.37 -1.40 19.04
N ILE A 376 25.61 -0.51 20.01
CA ILE A 376 25.68 0.93 19.78
C ILE A 376 27.09 1.40 20.13
N VAL A 377 27.74 2.04 19.17
CA VAL A 377 29.11 2.53 19.28
C VAL A 377 29.08 4.06 19.21
N GLY A 378 29.54 4.71 20.28
CA GLY A 378 29.78 6.14 20.31
C GLY A 378 29.93 6.69 21.72
N THR A 379 30.24 7.97 21.84
CA THR A 379 30.38 8.67 23.13
C THR A 379 29.08 9.36 23.54
N ASP A 380 28.79 9.33 24.84
CA ASP A 380 27.66 10.03 25.49
C ASP A 380 26.29 9.73 24.83
N VAL A 381 26.12 8.50 24.34
CA VAL A 381 24.97 8.07 23.54
C VAL A 381 23.63 8.42 24.19
N GLU A 382 23.46 8.12 25.48
CA GLU A 382 22.20 8.33 26.19
C GLU A 382 21.87 9.82 26.37
N GLU A 383 22.87 10.65 26.70
CA GLU A 383 22.70 12.09 26.85
C GLU A 383 22.38 12.77 25.52
N ARG A 384 23.09 12.39 24.46
CA ARG A 384 22.86 12.89 23.10
C ARG A 384 21.48 12.51 22.58
N TYR A 385 21.05 11.27 22.84
CA TYR A 385 19.70 10.83 22.50
C TYR A 385 18.65 11.68 23.22
N LYS A 386 18.74 11.81 24.56
CA LYS A 386 17.79 12.60 25.38
C LYS A 386 17.70 14.07 24.98
N LYS A 387 18.80 14.66 24.48
CA LYS A 387 18.85 16.04 24.00
C LYS A 387 18.00 16.26 22.74
N GLY A 388 17.79 15.22 21.93
CA GLY A 388 17.11 15.32 20.64
C GLY A 388 17.88 16.20 19.64
N GLY A 389 17.20 16.61 18.56
CA GLY A 389 17.76 17.48 17.53
C GLY A 389 18.32 16.72 16.32
N VAL A 390 19.62 16.81 16.08
CA VAL A 390 20.30 16.20 14.92
C VAL A 390 21.47 15.36 15.39
N MET A 391 21.63 14.15 14.85
CA MET A 391 22.75 13.26 15.18
C MET A 391 23.20 12.47 13.95
N PRO A 392 24.52 12.22 13.75
CA PRO A 392 24.97 11.31 12.70
C PRO A 392 24.65 9.86 13.08
N ILE A 393 24.49 8.99 12.07
CA ILE A 393 24.28 7.56 12.29
C ILE A 393 24.80 6.69 11.14
N ALA A 394 25.49 5.61 11.48
CA ALA A 394 25.71 4.49 10.56
C ALA A 394 24.87 3.31 11.01
N VAL A 395 24.04 2.76 10.12
CA VAL A 395 23.27 1.53 10.36
C VAL A 395 23.97 0.39 9.64
N VAL A 396 24.76 -0.40 10.36
CA VAL A 396 25.50 -1.54 9.78
C VAL A 396 24.83 -2.83 10.18
N ILE A 397 24.31 -3.57 9.20
CA ILE A 397 23.60 -4.82 9.41
C ILE A 397 24.45 -5.97 8.87
N ASP A 398 25.02 -6.75 9.77
CA ASP A 398 25.76 -7.96 9.44
C ASP A 398 24.79 -9.14 9.39
N VAL A 399 24.79 -9.88 8.28
CA VAL A 399 23.94 -11.06 8.06
C VAL A 399 24.80 -12.28 7.76
N ALA A 400 24.41 -13.44 8.26
CA ALA A 400 25.06 -14.71 7.95
C ALA A 400 24.01 -15.78 7.68
N GLY A 401 24.25 -16.63 6.69
CA GLY A 401 23.38 -17.75 6.39
C GLY A 401 23.96 -18.70 5.35
N ARG A 402 23.61 -19.98 5.40
CA ARG A 402 24.15 -20.99 4.46
C ARG A 402 23.80 -20.73 3.00
N LYS A 403 22.67 -20.06 2.77
CA LYS A 403 22.20 -19.66 1.44
C LYS A 403 22.46 -18.18 1.15
N MET A 404 23.07 -17.44 2.08
CA MET A 404 23.38 -16.03 1.89
C MET A 404 24.47 -15.87 0.83
N GLN A 405 24.33 -14.85 -0.02
CA GLN A 405 25.27 -14.51 -1.07
C GLN A 405 25.49 -13.00 -1.08
N LYS A 406 26.68 -12.55 -1.49
CA LYS A 406 26.96 -11.10 -1.62
C LYS A 406 26.01 -10.37 -2.57
N ASP A 407 25.39 -11.08 -3.50
CA ASP A 407 24.37 -10.52 -4.41
C ASP A 407 23.05 -10.20 -3.69
N PHE A 408 22.79 -10.80 -2.52
CA PHE A 408 21.57 -10.52 -1.76
C PHE A 408 21.68 -9.32 -0.82
N GLU A 409 22.89 -8.77 -0.62
CA GLU A 409 23.10 -7.65 0.30
C GLU A 409 22.26 -6.43 -0.09
N ALA A 410 22.19 -6.07 -1.37
CA ALA A 410 21.41 -4.91 -1.84
C ALA A 410 19.89 -5.11 -1.65
N ILE A 411 19.42 -6.36 -1.78
CA ILE A 411 18.00 -6.74 -1.60
C ILE A 411 17.59 -6.57 -0.14
N ILE A 412 18.46 -7.05 0.78
CA ILE A 412 18.26 -6.90 2.21
C ILE A 412 18.37 -5.43 2.62
N GLU A 413 19.37 -4.71 2.10
CA GLU A 413 19.61 -3.29 2.40
C GLU A 413 18.41 -2.44 2.03
N ARG A 414 17.73 -2.74 0.91
CA ARG A 414 16.52 -2.01 0.53
C ARG A 414 15.36 -2.23 1.50
N LYS A 415 15.29 -3.36 2.19
CA LYS A 415 14.23 -3.63 3.19
C LYS A 415 14.46 -2.90 4.51
N LEU A 416 15.63 -2.32 4.76
CA LEU A 416 15.86 -1.47 5.93
C LEU A 416 14.92 -0.27 5.95
N HIS A 417 14.58 0.27 4.78
CA HIS A 417 13.56 1.31 4.63
C HIS A 417 12.18 0.88 5.17
N HIS A 418 11.69 -0.29 4.78
CA HIS A 418 10.40 -0.80 5.28
C HIS A 418 10.49 -1.13 6.77
N ASN A 419 11.61 -1.72 7.20
CA ASN A 419 11.79 -2.10 8.60
C ASN A 419 11.53 -0.92 9.55
N ILE A 420 12.07 0.27 9.23
CA ILE A 420 11.88 1.47 10.06
C ILE A 420 10.51 2.10 9.87
N ASN A 421 10.02 2.26 8.64
CA ASN A 421 8.75 2.97 8.39
C ASN A 421 7.53 2.20 8.91
N GLU A 422 7.60 0.88 9.05
CA GLU A 422 6.51 0.09 9.63
C GLU A 422 6.35 0.29 11.15
N ALA A 423 7.27 0.99 11.83
CA ALA A 423 7.14 1.35 13.24
C ALA A 423 6.46 2.71 13.39
N GLN A 424 5.37 2.76 14.16
CA GLN A 424 4.62 4.00 14.40
C GLN A 424 5.52 5.11 14.97
N GLY A 425 5.44 6.30 14.38
CA GLY A 425 6.22 7.46 14.79
C GLY A 425 7.72 7.41 14.45
N LEU A 426 8.15 6.44 13.64
CA LEU A 426 9.45 6.42 12.98
C LEU A 426 9.29 6.70 11.49
N TRP A 427 10.32 7.28 10.89
CA TRP A 427 10.33 7.58 9.46
C TRP A 427 11.73 7.43 8.89
N HIS A 428 11.82 6.83 7.70
CA HIS A 428 13.06 6.62 6.96
C HIS A 428 12.85 6.92 5.48
N MET A 429 13.80 7.61 4.85
CA MET A 429 13.83 7.81 3.41
C MET A 429 15.25 7.85 2.89
N GLY A 430 15.43 7.57 1.61
CA GLY A 430 16.75 7.39 1.00
C GLY A 430 17.21 5.94 1.05
N GLN A 431 18.49 5.76 0.78
CA GLN A 431 19.17 4.47 0.70
C GLN A 431 20.68 4.71 0.83
N ARG A 432 21.45 3.65 1.09
CA ARG A 432 22.93 3.68 1.03
C ARG A 432 23.48 4.84 1.88
N ASP A 433 24.18 5.79 1.30
CA ASP A 433 24.83 6.93 1.97
C ASP A 433 24.06 8.25 1.91
N ILE A 434 22.80 8.21 1.48
CA ILE A 434 21.89 9.37 1.42
C ILE A 434 20.62 9.15 2.25
N VAL A 435 20.74 8.35 3.31
CA VAL A 435 19.67 8.06 4.26
C VAL A 435 19.25 9.32 5.01
N TRP A 436 17.96 9.41 5.32
CA TRP A 436 17.35 10.44 6.15
C TRP A 436 16.31 9.78 7.05
N MET A 437 16.52 9.85 8.36
CA MET A 437 15.62 9.25 9.36
C MET A 437 15.12 10.26 10.37
N ARG A 438 13.92 10.02 10.92
CA ARG A 438 13.30 10.82 11.97
C ARG A 438 12.63 9.95 13.03
N ILE A 439 12.65 10.45 14.26
CA ILE A 439 11.88 9.94 15.40
C ILE A 439 10.92 11.03 15.84
N SER A 440 9.64 10.71 16.03
CA SER A 440 8.64 11.68 16.48
C SER A 440 8.72 11.92 17.99
N ASN A 441 8.22 13.07 18.44
CA ASN A 441 8.04 13.40 19.84
C ASN A 441 7.14 12.39 20.56
N GLN A 442 6.15 11.83 19.85
CA GLN A 442 5.26 10.82 20.41
C GLN A 442 5.97 9.48 20.61
N ALA A 443 6.70 9.00 19.59
CA ALA A 443 7.49 7.77 19.68
C ALA A 443 8.54 7.84 20.81
N TYR A 444 9.18 9.00 20.99
CA TYR A 444 10.10 9.21 22.14
C TYR A 444 9.38 9.11 23.49
N LYS A 445 8.21 9.74 23.64
CA LYS A 445 7.39 9.65 24.87
C LYS A 445 6.91 8.22 25.14
N ASP A 446 6.59 7.48 24.10
CA ASP A 446 6.18 6.08 24.18
C ASP A 446 7.35 5.14 24.50
N GLY A 447 8.60 5.64 24.48
CA GLY A 447 9.78 4.95 25.01
C GLY A 447 10.74 4.42 23.95
N ILE A 448 10.64 4.85 22.69
CA ILE A 448 11.62 4.48 21.66
C ILE A 448 13.02 4.94 22.07
N THR A 449 14.03 4.15 21.68
CA THR A 449 15.46 4.37 21.94
C THR A 449 16.25 4.03 20.67
N LEU A 450 17.54 4.39 20.63
CA LEU A 450 18.43 3.97 19.53
C LEU A 450 18.55 2.44 19.44
N GLU A 451 18.54 1.73 20.58
CA GLU A 451 18.60 0.27 20.60
C GLU A 451 17.42 -0.34 19.86
N HIS A 452 16.22 0.24 20.01
CA HIS A 452 15.03 -0.21 19.28
C HIS A 452 15.20 -0.11 17.75
N LEU A 453 15.96 0.85 17.22
CA LEU A 453 16.26 0.90 15.78
C LEU A 453 17.07 -0.33 15.34
N GLY A 454 18.07 -0.72 16.14
CA GLY A 454 18.87 -1.92 15.89
C GLY A 454 18.04 -3.21 16.04
N VAL A 455 17.17 -3.27 17.04
CA VAL A 455 16.24 -4.40 17.27
C VAL A 455 15.30 -4.56 16.08
N ILE A 456 14.70 -3.47 15.59
CA ILE A 456 13.84 -3.48 14.41
C ILE A 456 14.59 -4.06 13.21
N HIS A 457 15.78 -3.53 12.90
CA HIS A 457 16.54 -4.01 11.75
C HIS A 457 16.95 -5.47 11.91
N SER A 458 17.39 -5.89 13.10
CA SER A 458 17.84 -7.26 13.33
C SER A 458 16.69 -8.27 13.21
N VAL A 459 15.62 -8.08 13.98
CA VAL A 459 14.46 -8.98 14.01
C VAL A 459 13.75 -9.03 12.66
N MET A 460 13.52 -7.88 12.03
CA MET A 460 12.72 -7.84 10.80
C MET A 460 13.50 -8.29 9.58
N THR A 461 14.82 -8.05 9.53
CA THR A 461 15.67 -8.65 8.50
C THR A 461 15.69 -10.16 8.63
N HIS A 462 15.82 -10.68 9.86
CA HIS A 462 15.78 -12.12 10.12
C HIS A 462 14.44 -12.73 9.65
N ASN A 463 13.32 -12.16 10.09
CA ASN A 463 11.98 -12.63 9.78
C ASN A 463 11.70 -12.64 8.26
N ARG A 464 11.97 -11.52 7.57
CA ARG A 464 11.71 -11.38 6.13
C ARG A 464 12.57 -12.30 5.26
N PHE A 465 13.78 -12.61 5.72
CA PHE A 465 14.76 -13.37 4.96
C PHE A 465 15.12 -14.71 5.61
N LYS A 466 14.24 -15.27 6.44
CA LYS A 466 14.45 -16.54 7.18
C LYS A 466 14.80 -17.74 6.31
N SER A 467 14.53 -17.69 5.01
CA SER A 467 14.88 -18.73 4.05
C SER A 467 16.34 -18.68 3.60
N ILE A 468 17.02 -17.54 3.77
CA ILE A 468 18.39 -17.28 3.30
C ILE A 468 19.36 -16.81 4.40
N VAL A 469 18.86 -16.13 5.44
CA VAL A 469 19.61 -15.60 6.57
C VAL A 469 19.33 -16.44 7.81
N ASP A 470 20.39 -16.92 8.46
CA ASP A 470 20.33 -17.70 9.70
C ASP A 470 20.58 -16.82 10.94
N LYS A 471 21.41 -15.77 10.81
CA LYS A 471 21.75 -14.83 11.89
C LYS A 471 21.80 -13.38 11.41
N VAL A 472 21.35 -12.45 12.26
CA VAL A 472 21.46 -11.00 12.03
C VAL A 472 22.03 -10.29 13.25
N GLN A 473 22.96 -9.36 13.02
CA GLN A 473 23.49 -8.45 14.03
C GLN A 473 23.42 -7.00 13.51
N ALA A 474 22.90 -6.09 14.33
CA ALA A 474 22.83 -4.68 14.01
C ALA A 474 23.87 -3.90 14.83
N THR A 475 24.67 -3.06 14.16
CA THR A 475 25.61 -2.14 14.81
C THR A 475 25.30 -0.71 14.39
N LEU A 476 25.03 0.15 15.37
CA LEU A 476 24.75 1.56 15.18
C LEU A 476 25.96 2.40 15.62
N TYR A 477 26.56 3.17 14.71
CA TYR A 477 27.62 4.12 15.07
C TYR A 477 27.06 5.53 15.11
N VAL A 478 27.32 6.28 16.17
CA VAL A 478 26.77 7.64 16.36
C VAL A 478 27.83 8.73 16.49
N ASP A 479 29.12 8.39 16.44
CA ASP A 479 30.20 9.38 16.40
C ASP A 479 30.53 9.76 14.98
N GLU A 480 30.52 11.06 14.68
CA GLU A 480 30.63 11.59 13.31
C GLU A 480 31.88 11.10 12.59
N LYS A 481 33.01 11.02 13.30
CA LYS A 481 34.28 10.54 12.77
C LYS A 481 34.19 9.07 12.30
N ASP A 482 33.57 8.22 13.10
CA ASP A 482 33.43 6.79 12.80
C ASP A 482 32.41 6.59 11.66
N VAL A 483 31.33 7.37 11.66
CA VAL A 483 30.32 7.36 10.59
C VAL A 483 30.96 7.75 9.25
N LEU A 484 31.75 8.82 9.20
CA LEU A 484 32.43 9.25 7.97
C LEU A 484 33.45 8.22 7.47
N ALA A 485 34.26 7.66 8.38
CA ALA A 485 35.26 6.65 8.01
C ALA A 485 34.61 5.39 7.42
N LEU A 486 33.53 4.89 8.04
CA LEU A 486 32.80 3.74 7.51
C LEU A 486 32.01 4.07 6.24
N GLN A 487 31.51 5.30 6.09
CA GLN A 487 30.82 5.73 4.88
C GLN A 487 31.74 5.64 3.65
N ASP A 488 33.02 5.99 3.80
CA ASP A 488 34.01 5.87 2.73
C ASP A 488 34.28 4.41 2.33
N GLU A 489 34.24 3.48 3.29
CA GLU A 489 34.32 2.04 3.00
C GLU A 489 33.06 1.54 2.30
N ALA A 490 31.88 1.91 2.79
CA ALA A 490 30.60 1.53 2.23
C ALA A 490 30.44 2.02 0.78
N ARG A 491 30.87 3.25 0.48
CA ARG A 491 30.89 3.82 -0.89
C ARG A 491 31.70 3.01 -1.88
N LYS A 492 32.82 2.41 -1.46
CA LYS A 492 33.61 1.52 -2.34
C LYS A 492 32.81 0.28 -2.71
N VAL A 493 32.13 -0.32 -1.74
CA VAL A 493 31.25 -1.46 -1.97
C VAL A 493 30.08 -1.07 -2.88
N TYR A 494 29.45 0.09 -2.67
CA TYR A 494 28.39 0.58 -3.54
C TYR A 494 28.86 0.74 -4.99
N LYS A 495 30.03 1.32 -5.22
CA LYS A 495 30.64 1.43 -6.56
C LYS A 495 30.88 0.04 -7.19
N GLU A 496 31.35 -0.94 -6.40
CA GLU A 496 31.48 -2.32 -6.88
C GLU A 496 30.12 -2.95 -7.22
N ARG A 497 29.07 -2.74 -6.42
CA ARG A 497 27.71 -3.23 -6.72
C ARG A 497 27.20 -2.63 -8.04
N ASP A 498 27.43 -1.34 -8.24
CA ASP A 498 26.98 -0.62 -9.43
C ASP A 498 27.72 -1.09 -10.70
N HIS A 499 28.99 -1.48 -10.59
CA HIS A 499 29.78 -1.98 -11.72
C HIS A 499 29.48 -3.45 -12.11
N ARG A 500 28.78 -4.24 -11.30
CA ARG A 500 28.48 -5.66 -11.61
C ARG A 500 27.63 -5.84 -12.87
N LEU A 501 26.91 -4.80 -13.31
CA LEU A 501 26.15 -4.81 -14.55
C LEU A 501 26.99 -4.58 -15.82
N ALA A 502 28.28 -4.25 -15.68
CA ALA A 502 29.15 -3.94 -16.81
C ALA A 502 29.28 -5.16 -17.75
N GLY A 503 28.51 -5.16 -18.83
CA GLY A 503 28.48 -6.22 -19.85
C GLY A 503 27.08 -6.75 -20.22
N LEU A 504 26.06 -6.47 -19.41
CA LEU A 504 24.66 -6.72 -19.76
C LEU A 504 24.07 -5.48 -20.43
N THR A 505 23.45 -5.67 -21.59
CA THR A 505 22.70 -4.60 -22.30
C THR A 505 21.22 -4.95 -22.40
N ASP A 506 20.39 -3.94 -22.66
CA ASP A 506 18.95 -4.12 -22.82
C ASP A 506 18.61 -5.01 -24.03
N GLU A 507 19.48 -5.05 -25.05
CA GLU A 507 19.39 -5.98 -26.18
C GLU A 507 19.78 -7.42 -25.82
N SER A 508 20.70 -7.63 -24.86
CA SER A 508 21.23 -8.95 -24.51
C SER A 508 20.28 -9.81 -23.67
N VAL A 509 19.23 -9.21 -23.12
CA VAL A 509 18.21 -9.89 -22.30
C VAL A 509 16.86 -9.91 -23.01
N ASP A 510 16.02 -10.90 -22.74
CA ASP A 510 14.63 -10.98 -23.21
C ASP A 510 13.62 -10.51 -22.15
N THR A 511 14.10 -10.35 -20.91
CA THR A 511 13.30 -10.14 -19.72
C THR A 511 13.78 -8.89 -18.96
N PHE A 512 12.85 -7.99 -18.69
CA PHE A 512 13.02 -6.92 -17.69
C PHE A 512 12.35 -7.31 -16.39
N TYR A 513 12.48 -6.48 -15.35
CA TYR A 513 11.81 -6.72 -14.08
C TYR A 513 11.02 -5.51 -13.63
N SER A 514 9.87 -5.74 -13.01
CA SER A 514 9.13 -4.70 -12.31
C SER A 514 9.69 -4.46 -10.91
N CYS A 515 9.32 -3.32 -10.33
CA CYS A 515 9.36 -3.11 -8.89
C CYS A 515 8.11 -2.35 -8.45
N LEU A 516 7.29 -2.99 -7.61
CA LEU A 516 6.03 -2.47 -7.07
C LEU A 516 6.14 -2.01 -5.62
N LEU A 517 7.34 -2.02 -5.03
CA LEU A 517 7.53 -1.73 -3.60
C LEU A 517 7.00 -0.35 -3.20
N CYS A 518 7.10 0.64 -4.07
CA CYS A 518 6.64 2.00 -3.78
C CYS A 518 5.13 2.22 -4.00
N GLN A 519 4.37 1.17 -4.35
CA GLN A 519 2.90 1.27 -4.44
C GLN A 519 2.24 1.47 -3.08
N SER A 520 2.97 1.27 -1.97
CA SER A 520 2.53 1.64 -0.62
C SER A 520 2.19 3.14 -0.48
N PHE A 521 2.76 4.01 -1.32
CA PHE A 521 2.47 5.45 -1.31
C PHE A 521 2.28 6.09 -2.69
N ALA A 522 2.52 5.33 -3.78
CA ALA A 522 2.26 5.74 -5.15
C ALA A 522 1.54 4.60 -5.91
N PRO A 523 0.22 4.41 -5.70
CA PRO A 523 -0.48 3.18 -6.10
C PRO A 523 -0.44 2.85 -7.60
N SER A 524 -0.39 3.86 -8.48
CA SER A 524 -0.30 3.67 -9.94
C SER A 524 1.13 3.54 -10.46
N HIS A 525 2.15 3.69 -9.60
CA HIS A 525 3.54 3.66 -10.03
C HIS A 525 4.03 2.23 -10.24
N VAL A 526 4.77 2.03 -11.33
CA VAL A 526 5.49 0.79 -11.63
C VAL A 526 6.88 1.16 -12.14
N CYS A 527 7.92 0.75 -11.42
CA CYS A 527 9.29 0.82 -11.96
C CYS A 527 9.49 -0.35 -12.93
N VAL A 528 9.97 -0.08 -14.15
CA VAL A 528 10.48 -1.10 -15.08
C VAL A 528 11.99 -0.99 -15.11
N ILE A 529 12.69 -2.03 -14.65
CA ILE A 529 14.13 -2.06 -14.45
C ILE A 529 14.75 -2.95 -15.52
N SER A 530 15.70 -2.38 -16.26
CA SER A 530 16.49 -3.05 -17.30
C SER A 530 17.98 -3.01 -16.95
N PRO A 531 18.83 -3.83 -17.59
CA PRO A 531 20.28 -3.77 -17.37
C PRO A 531 20.88 -2.36 -17.47
N GLU A 532 20.39 -1.54 -18.41
CA GLU A 532 20.90 -0.20 -18.67
C GLU A 532 20.00 0.91 -18.08
N ARG A 533 18.93 0.55 -17.37
CA ARG A 533 18.05 1.48 -16.62
C ARG A 533 17.69 0.91 -15.26
N LEU A 534 18.50 1.26 -14.26
CA LEU A 534 18.24 0.94 -12.85
C LEU A 534 16.95 1.62 -12.32
N GLY A 535 16.44 1.11 -11.21
CA GLY A 535 15.30 1.71 -10.52
C GLY A 535 15.62 3.14 -10.09
N LEU A 536 14.62 4.02 -10.15
CA LEU A 536 14.80 5.46 -9.87
C LEU A 536 15.33 5.77 -8.46
N CYS A 537 15.16 4.84 -7.51
CA CYS A 537 15.75 4.95 -6.18
C CYS A 537 17.28 4.80 -6.16
N GLY A 538 17.91 4.33 -7.23
CA GLY A 538 19.35 4.04 -7.25
C GLY A 538 19.78 2.81 -6.45
N ALA A 539 18.87 2.18 -5.69
CA ALA A 539 19.18 1.03 -4.84
C ALA A 539 19.08 -0.32 -5.56
N TYR A 540 18.14 -0.45 -6.51
CA TYR A 540 17.87 -1.69 -7.24
C TYR A 540 18.28 -1.57 -8.69
N ASN A 541 19.10 -2.53 -9.12
CA ASN A 541 19.45 -2.76 -10.50
C ASN A 541 18.76 -4.04 -11.03
N TRP A 542 19.00 -4.41 -12.29
CA TRP A 542 18.34 -5.57 -12.92
C TRP A 542 18.71 -6.92 -12.29
N LEU A 543 19.94 -7.08 -11.80
CA LEU A 543 20.36 -8.31 -11.11
C LEU A 543 19.69 -8.41 -9.74
N ASP A 544 19.57 -7.28 -9.03
CA ASP A 544 18.93 -7.23 -7.72
C ASP A 544 17.45 -7.63 -7.81
N THR A 545 16.73 -7.16 -8.82
CA THR A 545 15.31 -7.51 -9.01
C THR A 545 15.10 -8.95 -9.45
N ARG A 546 16.00 -9.51 -10.27
CA ARG A 546 16.01 -10.94 -10.59
C ARG A 546 16.19 -11.77 -9.33
N ALA A 547 17.20 -11.47 -8.54
CA ALA A 547 17.48 -12.19 -7.31
C ALA A 547 16.35 -12.00 -6.27
N ALA A 548 15.73 -10.83 -6.21
CA ALA A 548 14.57 -10.58 -5.35
C ALA A 548 13.37 -11.47 -5.73
N PHE A 549 13.10 -11.64 -7.03
CA PHE A 549 12.09 -12.58 -7.51
C PHE A 549 12.42 -14.03 -7.18
N GLU A 550 13.69 -14.44 -7.28
CA GLU A 550 14.12 -15.79 -6.91
C GLU A 550 13.94 -16.08 -5.41
N ILE A 551 14.12 -15.08 -4.56
CA ILE A 551 13.92 -15.18 -3.10
C ILE A 551 12.43 -15.20 -2.76
N ASP A 552 11.64 -14.30 -3.37
CA ASP A 552 10.21 -14.14 -3.13
C ASP A 552 9.45 -13.98 -4.47
N PRO A 553 8.99 -15.10 -5.06
CA PRO A 553 8.24 -15.08 -6.31
C PRO A 553 6.90 -14.34 -6.23
N THR A 554 6.37 -14.12 -5.02
CA THR A 554 5.13 -13.36 -4.77
C THR A 554 5.38 -11.89 -4.44
N GLY A 555 6.65 -11.48 -4.39
CA GLY A 555 7.06 -10.14 -4.02
C GLY A 555 6.79 -9.10 -5.12
N GLY A 556 7.15 -7.85 -4.81
CA GLY A 556 6.94 -6.72 -5.73
C GLY A 556 7.85 -6.71 -6.97
N ASN A 557 8.77 -7.66 -7.11
CA ASN A 557 9.68 -7.76 -8.26
C ASN A 557 9.24 -8.92 -9.14
N GLN A 558 8.71 -8.62 -10.33
CA GLN A 558 8.16 -9.63 -11.23
C GLN A 558 8.84 -9.58 -12.59
N PRO A 559 9.08 -10.73 -13.25
CA PRO A 559 9.64 -10.75 -14.59
C PRO A 559 8.64 -10.17 -15.60
N ILE A 560 9.14 -9.32 -16.50
CA ILE A 560 8.42 -8.75 -17.63
C ILE A 560 9.10 -9.24 -18.90
N LEU A 561 8.49 -10.20 -19.59
CA LEU A 561 8.93 -10.57 -20.93
C LEU A 561 8.72 -9.37 -21.86
N LYS A 562 9.75 -8.98 -22.62
CA LYS A 562 9.65 -7.80 -23.50
C LYS A 562 8.53 -7.94 -24.52
N GLY A 563 8.38 -9.12 -25.13
CA GLY A 563 7.42 -9.32 -26.23
C GLY A 563 7.88 -8.63 -27.52
N GLU A 564 6.94 -8.14 -28.32
CA GLU A 564 7.22 -7.49 -29.60
C GLU A 564 7.75 -6.06 -29.39
N ILE A 565 8.73 -5.67 -30.20
CA ILE A 565 9.28 -4.31 -30.21
C ILE A 565 8.31 -3.42 -30.98
N LEU A 566 7.74 -2.42 -30.32
CA LEU A 566 6.87 -1.41 -30.95
C LEU A 566 7.69 -0.21 -31.44
N ASP A 567 8.69 0.21 -30.66
CA ASP A 567 9.63 1.26 -31.02
C ASP A 567 10.98 1.00 -30.34
N ALA A 568 11.99 0.60 -31.12
CA ALA A 568 13.32 0.29 -30.58
C ALA A 568 14.06 1.54 -30.09
N ALA A 569 13.85 2.69 -30.75
CA ALA A 569 14.56 3.92 -30.44
C ALA A 569 14.05 4.51 -29.12
N LYS A 570 12.73 4.54 -28.94
CA LYS A 570 12.09 4.99 -27.69
C LYS A 570 12.07 3.93 -26.59
N GLY A 571 12.34 2.68 -26.91
CA GLY A 571 12.32 1.57 -25.97
C GLY A 571 10.89 1.24 -25.54
N ARG A 572 10.06 0.85 -26.50
CA ARG A 572 8.66 0.47 -26.29
C ARG A 572 8.42 -0.96 -26.73
N TRP A 573 7.79 -1.74 -25.85
CA TRP A 573 7.49 -3.15 -26.10
C TRP A 573 6.09 -3.55 -25.65
N THR A 574 5.46 -4.49 -26.35
CA THR A 574 4.09 -4.93 -26.04
C THR A 574 3.96 -5.57 -24.67
N GLY A 575 4.97 -6.36 -24.24
CA GLY A 575 4.96 -7.02 -22.94
C GLY A 575 5.04 -6.03 -21.78
N VAL A 576 5.79 -4.95 -21.95
CA VAL A 576 5.87 -3.85 -20.96
C VAL A 576 4.53 -3.11 -20.87
N ASP A 577 3.94 -2.71 -21.99
CA ASP A 577 2.63 -2.02 -22.03
C ASP A 577 1.53 -2.87 -21.37
N ASN A 578 1.48 -4.19 -21.67
CA ASN A 578 0.51 -5.11 -21.07
C ASN A 578 0.70 -5.26 -19.55
N TYR A 579 1.95 -5.33 -19.10
CA TYR A 579 2.26 -5.43 -17.67
C TYR A 579 1.84 -4.16 -16.93
N LEU A 580 2.10 -2.98 -17.50
CA LEU A 580 1.76 -1.70 -16.91
C LEU A 580 0.24 -1.54 -16.72
N LYS A 581 -0.56 -1.86 -17.73
CA LYS A 581 -2.03 -1.79 -17.62
C LYS A 581 -2.57 -2.59 -16.45
N SER A 582 -2.03 -3.79 -16.25
CA SER A 582 -2.47 -4.72 -15.20
C SER A 582 -2.03 -4.28 -13.80
N ASN A 583 -0.86 -3.64 -13.69
CA ASN A 583 -0.21 -3.37 -12.39
C ASN A 583 -0.18 -1.89 -12.00
N SER A 584 -0.76 -0.99 -12.80
CA SER A 584 -0.90 0.45 -12.50
C SER A 584 -2.35 0.86 -12.18
N ALA A 585 -3.21 -0.10 -11.82
CA ALA A 585 -4.66 0.10 -11.71
C ALA A 585 -5.29 0.68 -12.99
N GLY A 586 -4.76 0.30 -14.16
CA GLY A 586 -5.20 0.81 -15.46
C GLY A 586 -4.89 2.29 -15.74
N LYS A 587 -4.01 2.93 -14.96
CA LYS A 587 -3.67 4.36 -15.12
C LYS A 587 -2.54 4.62 -16.10
N VAL A 588 -1.69 3.63 -16.38
CA VAL A 588 -0.55 3.76 -17.30
C VAL A 588 -0.73 2.76 -18.43
N ASP A 589 -0.98 3.28 -19.64
CA ASP A 589 -1.22 2.46 -20.83
C ASP A 589 0.06 1.99 -21.52
N SER A 590 1.09 2.82 -21.50
CA SER A 590 2.35 2.54 -22.20
C SER A 590 3.54 3.28 -21.59
N LEU A 591 4.73 2.78 -21.90
CA LEU A 591 5.99 3.34 -21.45
C LEU A 591 7.03 3.35 -22.56
N ASN A 592 7.66 4.50 -22.75
CA ASN A 592 8.90 4.62 -23.51
C ASN A 592 10.09 4.70 -22.55
N LEU A 593 10.96 3.69 -22.56
CA LEU A 593 12.09 3.62 -21.63
C LEU A 593 13.23 4.60 -21.94
N TYR A 594 13.31 5.15 -23.15
CA TYR A 594 14.49 5.92 -23.60
C TYR A 594 14.18 7.36 -24.01
N THR A 595 13.02 7.89 -23.66
CA THR A 595 12.65 9.31 -23.85
C THR A 595 11.95 9.88 -22.62
N ILE A 596 12.12 11.18 -22.37
CA ILE A 596 11.31 11.92 -21.40
C ILE A 596 10.08 12.61 -22.02
N MET A 597 10.03 12.74 -23.35
CA MET A 597 9.09 13.62 -24.05
C MET A 597 7.75 12.94 -24.36
N ASP A 598 7.73 11.62 -24.43
CA ASP A 598 6.56 10.85 -24.83
C ASP A 598 6.42 9.65 -23.89
N ASN A 599 5.32 9.58 -23.14
CA ASN A 599 5.02 8.50 -22.19
C ASN A 599 6.21 8.06 -21.33
N PRO A 600 6.86 8.98 -20.58
CA PRO A 600 7.97 8.63 -19.70
C PRO A 600 7.53 7.70 -18.58
N MET A 601 8.50 7.08 -17.91
CA MET A 601 8.22 6.31 -16.69
C MET A 601 7.67 7.24 -15.61
N THR A 602 6.60 6.80 -14.97
CA THR A 602 6.08 7.49 -13.78
C THR A 602 7.12 7.47 -12.67
N SER A 603 6.99 8.35 -11.68
CA SER A 603 7.89 8.39 -10.52
C SER A 603 7.10 8.31 -9.22
N CYS A 604 7.57 7.54 -8.25
CA CYS A 604 6.92 7.46 -6.94
C CYS A 604 7.25 8.68 -6.06
N GLY A 605 8.52 8.84 -5.69
CA GLY A 605 8.96 9.91 -4.79
C GLY A 605 10.34 9.71 -4.17
N CYS A 606 10.93 8.51 -4.30
CA CYS A 606 12.24 8.17 -3.74
C CYS A 606 13.43 8.36 -4.71
N PHE A 607 13.21 9.05 -5.84
CA PHE A 607 14.26 9.31 -6.83
C PHE A 607 15.46 10.06 -6.22
N GLU A 608 16.67 9.71 -6.66
CA GLU A 608 17.88 10.44 -6.26
C GLU A 608 18.01 11.77 -7.00
N CYS A 609 17.55 11.82 -8.26
CA CYS A 609 17.69 12.97 -9.15
C CYS A 609 16.41 13.19 -9.97
N ILE A 610 16.14 14.44 -10.35
CA ILE A 610 15.09 14.81 -11.29
C ILE A 610 15.72 15.30 -12.58
N VAL A 611 15.18 14.84 -13.70
CA VAL A 611 15.36 15.38 -15.03
C VAL A 611 14.21 16.34 -15.33
N ALA A 612 14.53 17.53 -15.84
CA ALA A 612 13.55 18.49 -16.32
C ALA A 612 13.99 19.09 -17.65
N ILE A 613 13.07 19.25 -18.61
CA ILE A 613 13.34 19.95 -19.86
C ILE A 613 13.57 21.45 -19.63
N ILE A 614 14.54 22.01 -20.36
CA ILE A 614 14.78 23.45 -20.53
C ILE A 614 14.54 23.78 -22.01
N PRO A 615 13.31 24.17 -22.39
CA PRO A 615 12.94 24.38 -23.78
C PRO A 615 13.83 25.38 -24.51
N GLU A 616 14.19 26.49 -23.85
CA GLU A 616 15.00 27.57 -24.40
C GLU A 616 16.40 27.09 -24.81
N ALA A 617 16.93 26.10 -24.09
CA ALA A 617 18.26 25.52 -24.31
C ALA A 617 18.25 24.27 -25.19
N ASN A 618 17.08 23.87 -25.72
CA ASN A 618 16.89 22.63 -26.47
C ASN A 618 17.50 21.40 -25.73
N GLY A 619 17.37 21.38 -24.41
CA GLY A 619 18.09 20.47 -23.54
C GLY A 619 17.37 20.18 -22.23
N ILE A 620 18.07 19.54 -21.31
CA ILE A 620 17.57 19.12 -20.01
C ILE A 620 18.51 19.56 -18.88
N MET A 621 17.94 19.73 -17.70
CA MET A 621 18.68 19.92 -16.46
C MET A 621 18.57 18.70 -15.53
N LEU A 622 19.59 18.51 -14.70
CA LEU A 622 19.68 17.45 -13.69
C LEU A 622 19.88 18.06 -12.30
N VAL A 623 18.99 17.73 -11.37
CA VAL A 623 19.08 18.20 -9.97
C VAL A 623 18.86 17.05 -8.99
N GLN A 624 19.84 16.81 -8.12
CA GLN A 624 19.75 15.77 -7.10
C GLN A 624 19.00 16.22 -5.85
N ARG A 625 18.48 15.23 -5.14
CA ARG A 625 17.86 15.38 -3.83
C ARG A 625 18.81 16.07 -2.86
N GLY A 626 18.25 17.04 -2.13
CA GLY A 626 18.99 17.85 -1.18
C GLY A 626 19.41 19.20 -1.75
N HIS A 627 19.58 19.38 -3.06
CA HIS A 627 19.90 20.72 -3.58
C HIS A 627 18.77 21.72 -3.26
N THR A 628 19.14 22.83 -2.59
CA THR A 628 18.18 23.83 -2.07
C THR A 628 18.11 25.12 -2.89
N GLY A 629 19.05 25.29 -3.83
CA GLY A 629 19.14 26.44 -4.73
C GLY A 629 18.01 26.46 -5.78
N MET A 630 17.92 27.59 -6.49
CA MET A 630 17.04 27.70 -7.65
C MET A 630 17.70 26.99 -8.84
N THR A 631 16.87 26.51 -9.77
CA THR A 631 17.35 25.88 -11.00
C THR A 631 16.87 26.69 -12.21
N PRO A 632 17.50 26.54 -13.38
CA PRO A 632 17.08 27.22 -14.60
C PRO A 632 15.63 26.91 -15.04
N ALA A 633 15.00 25.84 -14.52
CA ALA A 633 13.58 25.57 -14.72
C ALA A 633 12.64 26.47 -13.87
N GLY A 634 13.17 27.44 -13.13
CA GLY A 634 12.40 28.34 -12.27
C GLY A 634 11.81 27.66 -11.02
N MET A 635 12.26 26.45 -10.69
CA MET A 635 11.77 25.64 -9.58
C MET A 635 12.92 25.08 -8.73
N LYS A 636 12.69 24.96 -7.43
CA LYS A 636 13.58 24.20 -6.52
C LYS A 636 13.32 22.70 -6.66
N PHE A 637 14.26 21.86 -6.22
CA PHE A 637 14.08 20.40 -6.17
C PHE A 637 12.77 19.98 -5.49
N SER A 638 12.42 20.60 -4.36
CA SER A 638 11.20 20.26 -3.62
C SER A 638 9.92 20.50 -4.43
N THR A 639 9.90 21.56 -5.24
CA THR A 639 8.77 21.90 -6.10
C THR A 639 8.69 20.91 -7.27
N LEU A 640 9.82 20.65 -7.93
CA LEU A 640 9.92 19.64 -8.99
C LEU A 640 9.49 18.25 -8.50
N ALA A 641 9.91 17.86 -7.29
CA ALA A 641 9.55 16.57 -6.71
C ALA A 641 8.04 16.43 -6.50
N GLY A 642 7.34 17.52 -6.14
CA GLY A 642 5.89 17.56 -6.04
C GLY A 642 5.18 17.41 -7.40
N THR A 643 5.79 17.90 -8.48
CA THR A 643 5.27 17.75 -9.85
C THR A 643 5.50 16.36 -10.42
N VAL A 644 6.66 15.75 -10.12
CA VAL A 644 7.12 14.50 -10.74
C VAL A 644 6.63 13.25 -10.00
N GLY A 645 6.50 13.32 -8.67
CA GLY A 645 6.10 12.19 -7.83
C GLY A 645 4.61 11.82 -7.94
N GLY A 646 4.24 10.71 -7.29
CA GLY A 646 2.83 10.29 -7.17
C GLY A 646 2.34 9.32 -8.24
N GLY A 647 3.21 8.84 -9.13
CA GLY A 647 2.85 7.80 -10.10
C GLY A 647 2.11 8.29 -11.35
N THR A 648 2.29 9.55 -11.73
CA THR A 648 1.77 10.14 -12.97
C THR A 648 2.84 10.20 -14.07
N GLN A 649 2.41 10.20 -15.35
CA GLN A 649 3.31 10.43 -16.48
C GLN A 649 3.38 11.93 -16.76
N ASN A 650 4.58 12.50 -16.66
CA ASN A 650 4.81 13.94 -16.82
C ASN A 650 5.81 14.17 -17.96
N PRO A 651 5.37 14.25 -19.23
CA PRO A 651 6.26 14.57 -20.34
C PRO A 651 7.16 15.78 -20.06
N GLY A 652 8.46 15.63 -20.29
CA GLY A 652 9.49 16.62 -19.98
C GLY A 652 10.04 16.56 -18.55
N PHE A 653 9.48 15.75 -17.65
CA PHE A 653 9.95 15.60 -16.28
C PHE A 653 9.99 14.14 -15.82
N MET A 654 11.09 13.72 -15.18
CA MET A 654 11.24 12.32 -14.75
C MET A 654 12.18 12.18 -13.56
N GLY A 655 11.81 11.37 -12.57
CA GLY A 655 12.69 10.97 -11.48
C GLY A 655 13.58 9.79 -11.90
N ILE A 656 14.87 9.86 -11.55
CA ILE A 656 15.88 8.85 -11.91
C ILE A 656 16.85 8.57 -10.75
N GLY A 657 17.51 7.42 -10.82
CA GLY A 657 18.72 7.14 -10.03
C GLY A 657 19.93 7.79 -10.69
N VAL A 658 20.93 8.20 -9.90
CA VAL A 658 22.08 8.97 -10.41
C VAL A 658 22.88 8.17 -11.44
N ASN A 659 23.07 6.87 -11.22
CA ASN A 659 23.83 6.02 -12.12
C ASN A 659 23.16 5.81 -13.49
N PHE A 660 21.89 6.21 -13.67
CA PHE A 660 21.25 6.18 -14.98
C PHE A 660 21.85 7.22 -15.92
N ILE A 661 22.40 8.33 -15.41
CA ILE A 661 22.91 9.46 -16.20
C ILE A 661 24.04 9.04 -17.14
N THR A 662 24.88 8.09 -16.73
CA THR A 662 26.03 7.58 -17.51
C THR A 662 25.70 6.34 -18.32
N SER A 663 24.44 5.89 -18.32
CA SER A 663 23.97 4.78 -19.14
C SER A 663 23.99 5.13 -20.63
N ARG A 664 24.23 4.12 -21.47
CA ARG A 664 24.08 4.25 -22.94
C ARG A 664 22.63 4.43 -23.37
N LYS A 665 21.68 4.05 -22.52
CA LYS A 665 20.23 4.21 -22.72
C LYS A 665 19.65 5.45 -22.06
N PHE A 666 20.48 6.27 -21.42
CA PHE A 666 20.05 7.55 -20.86
C PHE A 666 19.50 8.44 -21.98
N LEU A 667 18.18 8.64 -21.98
CA LEU A 667 17.45 9.48 -22.95
C LEU A 667 17.91 9.30 -24.40
N TYR A 668 18.18 8.06 -24.78
CA TYR A 668 18.79 7.73 -26.07
C TYR A 668 17.99 8.29 -27.25
N ALA A 669 16.64 8.23 -27.21
CA ALA A 669 15.79 8.77 -28.26
C ALA A 669 15.80 10.31 -28.32
N ASP A 670 16.13 10.98 -27.22
CA ASP A 670 16.15 12.44 -27.12
C ASP A 670 17.54 13.03 -27.48
N GLY A 671 18.56 12.19 -27.64
CA GLY A 671 19.94 12.60 -27.90
C GLY A 671 20.91 12.42 -26.73
N GLY A 672 20.44 11.80 -25.64
CA GLY A 672 21.23 11.35 -24.50
C GLY A 672 21.97 12.44 -23.76
N ILE A 673 23.20 12.15 -23.30
CA ILE A 673 23.97 13.06 -22.43
C ILE A 673 24.26 14.42 -23.08
N LYS A 674 24.27 14.51 -24.41
CA LYS A 674 24.45 15.77 -25.17
C LYS A 674 23.34 16.79 -24.91
N ARG A 675 22.19 16.35 -24.38
CA ARG A 675 21.09 17.23 -23.98
C ARG A 675 21.26 17.82 -22.59
N ILE A 676 22.18 17.32 -21.77
CA ILE A 676 22.39 17.87 -20.42
C ILE A 676 23.02 19.24 -20.58
N VAL A 677 22.30 20.30 -20.23
CA VAL A 677 22.77 21.69 -20.31
C VAL A 677 23.07 22.27 -18.93
N TRP A 678 22.48 21.70 -17.88
CA TRP A 678 22.71 22.10 -16.51
C TRP A 678 22.70 20.89 -15.58
N MET A 679 23.67 20.83 -14.67
CA MET A 679 23.78 19.77 -13.67
C MET A 679 24.47 20.34 -12.45
N THR A 680 23.99 20.03 -11.24
CA THR A 680 24.64 20.56 -10.03
C THR A 680 26.12 20.17 -9.97
N LYS A 681 26.93 21.00 -9.33
CA LYS A 681 28.36 20.75 -9.18
C LYS A 681 28.64 19.41 -8.48
N ASN A 682 27.87 19.08 -7.45
CA ASN A 682 28.02 17.82 -6.73
C ASN A 682 27.70 16.60 -7.60
N LEU A 683 26.75 16.68 -8.54
CA LEU A 683 26.54 15.61 -9.53
C LEU A 683 27.71 15.50 -10.51
N LYS A 684 28.26 16.63 -10.98
CA LYS A 684 29.47 16.64 -11.83
C LYS A 684 30.65 15.96 -11.13
N GLU A 685 30.86 16.25 -9.85
CA GLU A 685 31.92 15.63 -9.04
C GLU A 685 31.67 14.14 -8.83
N ARG A 686 30.44 13.74 -8.49
CA ARG A 686 30.06 12.33 -8.27
C ARG A 686 30.22 11.47 -9.52
N LEU A 687 29.85 11.99 -10.68
CA LEU A 687 29.85 11.25 -11.95
C LEU A 687 31.13 11.46 -12.77
N GLY A 688 32.07 12.30 -12.33
CA GLY A 688 33.11 12.88 -13.19
C GLY A 688 33.91 11.88 -14.03
N GLU A 689 34.35 10.76 -13.45
CA GLU A 689 35.08 9.72 -14.19
C GLU A 689 34.20 9.03 -15.24
N ASP A 690 33.04 8.50 -14.82
CA ASP A 690 32.14 7.74 -15.68
C ASP A 690 31.49 8.61 -16.76
N PHE A 691 31.18 9.87 -16.43
CA PHE A 691 30.62 10.83 -17.37
C PHE A 691 31.62 11.20 -18.45
N LYS A 692 32.89 11.47 -18.11
CA LYS A 692 33.94 11.76 -19.10
C LYS A 692 34.13 10.59 -20.06
N LYS A 693 34.17 9.37 -19.53
CA LYS A 693 34.22 8.16 -20.36
C LYS A 693 33.02 8.07 -21.30
N ARG A 694 31.79 8.32 -20.80
CA ARG A 694 30.59 8.30 -21.66
C ARG A 694 30.60 9.42 -22.70
N ALA A 695 31.10 10.60 -22.35
CA ALA A 695 31.23 11.74 -23.24
C ALA A 695 32.25 11.48 -24.37
N GLU A 696 33.36 10.81 -24.07
CA GLU A 696 34.29 10.28 -25.07
C GLU A 696 33.61 9.27 -26.00
N GLU A 697 32.83 8.33 -25.46
CA GLU A 697 32.07 7.34 -26.25
C GLU A 697 31.00 8.00 -27.18
N GLU A 698 30.50 9.18 -26.82
CA GLU A 698 29.55 10.00 -27.62
C GLU A 698 30.22 11.00 -28.57
N GLY A 699 31.56 11.06 -28.59
CA GLY A 699 32.32 11.97 -29.44
C GLY A 699 32.34 13.43 -28.97
N VAL A 700 32.04 13.70 -27.69
CA VAL A 700 31.99 15.03 -27.07
C VAL A 700 32.81 15.06 -25.76
N PRO A 701 34.12 14.77 -25.78
CA PRO A 701 34.92 14.54 -24.57
C PRO A 701 34.99 15.73 -23.60
N ASP A 702 34.78 16.95 -24.10
CA ASP A 702 34.77 18.20 -23.32
C ASP A 702 33.36 18.58 -22.81
N LEU A 703 32.36 17.72 -22.99
CA LEU A 703 30.95 18.03 -22.66
C LEU A 703 30.77 18.44 -21.20
N LEU A 704 31.43 17.77 -20.25
CA LEU A 704 31.25 18.05 -18.82
C LEU A 704 31.59 19.51 -18.45
N ASP A 705 32.57 20.10 -19.14
CA ASP A 705 33.00 21.49 -18.94
C ASP A 705 32.05 22.49 -19.62
N LYS A 706 31.26 22.03 -20.60
CA LYS A 706 30.25 22.84 -21.32
C LYS A 706 28.88 22.82 -20.63
N ILE A 707 28.67 21.98 -19.62
CA ILE A 707 27.44 21.93 -18.82
C ILE A 707 27.49 23.01 -17.76
N ALA A 708 26.44 23.81 -17.59
CA ALA A 708 26.37 24.79 -16.49
C ALA A 708 26.09 24.11 -15.14
N ASP A 709 26.39 24.80 -14.05
CA ASP A 709 25.98 24.42 -12.69
C ASP A 709 25.53 25.66 -11.91
N GLU A 710 25.18 25.49 -10.63
CA GLU A 710 24.71 26.57 -9.77
C GLU A 710 25.73 27.71 -9.57
N SER A 711 27.03 27.49 -9.84
CA SER A 711 28.04 28.55 -9.79
C SER A 711 28.10 29.41 -11.06
N VAL A 712 27.42 28.96 -12.13
CA VAL A 712 27.40 29.61 -13.44
C VAL A 712 26.04 30.25 -13.71
N ALA A 713 24.94 29.51 -13.55
CA ALA A 713 23.60 29.97 -13.86
C ALA A 713 22.56 29.35 -12.93
N GLU A 714 21.64 30.19 -12.44
CA GLU A 714 20.47 29.80 -11.65
C GLU A 714 19.14 30.13 -12.36
N ASP A 715 19.22 30.74 -13.54
CA ASP A 715 18.10 31.20 -14.37
C ASP A 715 18.37 30.87 -15.86
N SER A 716 17.31 30.84 -16.67
CA SER A 716 17.40 30.43 -18.08
C SER A 716 18.16 31.42 -18.95
N GLU A 717 18.11 32.72 -18.65
CA GLU A 717 18.82 33.76 -19.41
C GLU A 717 20.34 33.59 -19.31
N LYS A 718 20.88 33.49 -18.10
CA LYS A 718 22.32 33.24 -17.89
C LYS A 718 22.75 31.90 -18.41
N LEU A 719 21.89 30.89 -18.31
CA LEU A 719 22.15 29.58 -18.88
C LEU A 719 22.36 29.70 -20.39
N MET A 720 21.46 30.38 -21.10
CA MET A 720 21.57 30.56 -22.55
C MET A 720 22.83 31.31 -22.97
N GLU A 721 23.19 32.38 -22.25
CA GLU A 721 24.43 33.11 -22.52
C GLU A 721 25.66 32.21 -22.36
N PHE A 722 25.73 31.41 -21.30
CA PHE A 722 26.82 30.48 -21.07
C PHE A 722 26.91 29.42 -22.17
N LEU A 723 25.80 28.75 -22.50
CA LEU A 723 25.76 27.68 -23.49
C LEU A 723 26.17 28.15 -24.88
N ALA A 724 25.78 29.36 -25.28
CA ALA A 724 26.17 29.97 -26.54
C ALA A 724 27.68 30.25 -26.58
N ASN A 725 28.25 30.77 -25.49
CA ASN A 725 29.68 31.10 -25.39
C ASN A 725 30.57 29.85 -25.45
N VAL A 726 30.14 28.74 -24.86
CA VAL A 726 30.91 27.48 -24.85
C VAL A 726 30.62 26.56 -26.04
N GLY A 727 29.69 26.95 -26.93
CA GLY A 727 29.28 26.15 -28.08
C GLY A 727 28.70 24.80 -27.66
N HIS A 728 27.69 24.82 -26.78
CA HIS A 728 27.08 23.58 -26.28
C HIS A 728 26.33 22.83 -27.40
N PRO A 729 26.55 21.51 -27.59
CA PRO A 729 26.01 20.76 -28.72
C PRO A 729 24.47 20.74 -28.78
N ALA A 730 23.78 20.79 -27.63
CA ALA A 730 22.31 20.81 -27.57
C ALA A 730 21.68 21.94 -28.41
N LEU A 731 22.37 23.09 -28.55
CA LEU A 731 21.85 24.25 -29.30
C LEU A 731 21.79 24.01 -30.81
N GLU A 732 22.58 23.06 -31.33
CA GLU A 732 22.67 22.75 -32.77
C GLU A 732 21.97 21.44 -33.14
N MET A 733 21.50 20.68 -32.15
CA MET A 733 20.73 19.46 -32.37
C MET A 733 19.30 19.77 -32.80
N GLU A 734 18.64 18.80 -33.43
CA GLU A 734 17.20 18.90 -33.76
C GLU A 734 16.37 19.28 -32.52
N PRO A 735 15.26 20.02 -32.68
CA PRO A 735 14.38 20.33 -31.57
C PRO A 735 13.89 19.07 -30.82
N MET A 736 13.81 19.14 -29.49
CA MET A 736 13.23 18.05 -28.68
C MET A 736 11.70 17.95 -28.79
N PHE A 737 11.03 18.97 -29.35
CA PHE A 737 9.56 19.08 -29.44
C PHE A 737 9.11 19.78 -30.72
#